data_AF-I0IH98-F1
#
_entry.id   AF-I0IH98-F1
#
_cell.length_a   1.000
_cell.length_b   1.000
_cell.length_c   1.000
_cell.angle_alpha   90.00
_cell.angle_beta   90.00
_cell.angle_gamma   90.00
#
_symmetry.space_group_name_H-M   'P 1'
#
loop_
_entity.id
_entity.type
_entity.pdbx_description
1 polymer ?
#
loop_
_entity_poly.entity_id
_entity_poly.type
_entity_poly.pdbx_seq_one_letter_code
_entity_poly.pdbx_strand_id
1 'polypeptide(L)'
;MTRACRSAAIALVLHLAAGVAFAEPAWAAALEARAATLDAPGFTAAVLRGGDLATHAGGFRDEGETEAMRPGDRFRLASVTKLYLAAAVLQLVDEGKLDLNETIDRYVGGVPHGDAITLRMLGRHESGLDDAIRQMPFHRALAAEPGRAWPAGELLRYALEPGPRSAPGEAWHYSNANSILLGLAVERATGRSWQDHVRTRILAPLGLTRTGFDAGPVDPRGYRYGKPDDPVGYGTDWFDATGWSAGWTGAAGSMTGDAADTARFLAALFGGDLLSEDGRAELIDFARTGDSGFFYGFHCHRVGVSGSDAVGFGHHGDVPGYSSSAVWLPESRTAFVVLANLSAELDKQTTATKLGEAALPTLARPGGAADRGVPAALEAAVRGIVGGSAVRRAAVVVVEDGRASEPLGAGSADGSGRFRAGSVSKLLTALLALRAEEAGVLSLDTAVLDLLPGSLEGPGAERVTLAHLLEHTAGLPGSSPAEYAADAPGLDPLDYVRERAPLRLRWAPGLHHSYANAGVTVAAAMVEAAWGAGFDALMRREVLGPLGMADTDFAGAGAVDAPPSFAADGQRVMPPWRMPVRPAGSVVTTAADLGRLLEALLADDGSFLSPAALVRLHEGRTSPVARAGGGAGVYGLGNFPYIANGRSLRGHWGRTEGYQASVAYLPGPPGVSGGGRGYVLLVDTADRAAVSRLRSALDGHATRGLPAAAPAASVGPAPDAVAGLYENASHDSVQRAWLFALLDARRLTPTPDGLAVAPALGGPPTAWTQTAPGLYRADGLAVASGATFQAGGDAFWADGESYRRVSAWSWWGRWTALASGLLAAAAAPLLWLLVVLVPPLRSALLLPATALGLAGLALLVLVGGFVGFHLGGDLSTIARLGRVGPASLTLLAASVLAPLALAAGLLGLAPRYRSRAAWALAAGLALPMAAAVVLLWSSGMIPCVSWA
;
A
#
# COMPACT_ATOMS: atom_id res chain seq x y z
N MET A 1 -11.12 -26.69 62.59
CA MET A 1 -10.74 -25.45 61.89
C MET A 1 -9.24 -25.45 61.75
N THR A 2 -8.78 -25.96 60.62
CA THR A 2 -7.59 -26.80 60.51
C THR A 2 -6.50 -26.13 59.68
N ARG A 3 -5.27 -26.60 59.89
CA ARG A 3 -4.00 -26.30 59.19
C ARG A 3 -4.06 -26.30 57.63
N ALA A 4 -5.23 -26.49 57.02
CA ALA A 4 -5.45 -26.59 55.57
C ALA A 4 -5.46 -25.23 54.83
N CYS A 5 -5.73 -24.10 55.49
CA CYS A 5 -5.81 -22.80 54.79
C CYS A 5 -4.48 -22.04 54.66
N ARG A 6 -3.42 -22.42 55.40
CA ARG A 6 -2.10 -21.77 55.27
C ARG A 6 -1.14 -22.50 54.32
N SER A 7 -1.36 -23.79 54.04
CA SER A 7 -0.56 -24.55 53.08
C SER A 7 -0.98 -24.33 51.62
N ALA A 8 -2.22 -23.91 51.35
CA ALA A 8 -2.70 -23.63 49.99
C ALA A 8 -2.23 -22.26 49.45
N ALA A 9 -2.04 -21.26 50.32
CA ALA A 9 -1.56 -19.94 49.91
C ALA A 9 -0.04 -19.90 49.64
N ILE A 10 0.73 -20.77 50.28
CA ILE A 10 2.20 -20.86 50.08
C ILE A 10 2.54 -21.82 48.93
N ALA A 11 1.71 -22.85 48.66
CA ALA A 11 1.87 -23.69 47.47
C ALA A 11 1.44 -22.97 46.17
N LEU A 12 0.46 -22.05 46.22
CA LEU A 12 0.07 -21.26 45.04
C LEU A 12 1.12 -20.17 44.72
N VAL A 13 1.82 -19.62 45.72
CA VAL A 13 2.90 -18.64 45.51
C VAL A 13 4.23 -19.32 45.10
N LEU A 14 4.44 -20.60 45.44
CA LEU A 14 5.63 -21.36 45.03
C LEU A 14 5.45 -22.19 43.74
N HIS A 15 4.23 -22.39 43.23
CA HIS A 15 3.98 -22.90 41.86
C HIS A 15 3.78 -21.81 40.80
N LEU A 16 3.58 -20.54 41.20
CA LEU A 16 3.63 -19.38 40.29
C LEU A 16 5.04 -18.78 40.16
N ALA A 17 6.00 -19.21 40.98
CA ALA A 17 7.39 -18.71 40.99
C ALA A 17 8.44 -19.74 40.53
N ALA A 18 8.01 -20.90 40.01
CA ALA A 18 8.88 -21.85 39.32
C ALA A 18 8.58 -21.82 37.81
N GLY A 19 9.23 -20.87 37.13
CA GLY A 19 9.67 -21.09 35.75
C GLY A 19 8.68 -20.80 34.62
N VAL A 20 8.09 -19.60 34.57
CA VAL A 20 8.18 -18.89 33.28
C VAL A 20 9.59 -18.34 33.26
N ALA A 21 10.57 -19.17 32.90
CA ALA A 21 11.80 -18.63 32.36
C ALA A 21 11.33 -17.83 31.13
N PHE A 22 11.38 -16.50 31.19
CA PHE A 22 11.36 -15.72 29.97
C PHE A 22 12.47 -16.32 29.12
N ALA A 23 12.11 -16.97 28.02
CA ALA A 23 13.12 -17.53 27.13
C ALA A 23 14.00 -16.35 26.71
N GLU A 24 15.30 -16.44 27.00
CA GLU A 24 16.28 -15.45 26.57
C GLU A 24 16.07 -15.17 25.08
N PRO A 25 16.00 -13.90 24.65
CA PRO A 25 15.83 -13.57 23.24
C PRO A 25 16.87 -14.31 22.39
N ALA A 26 16.46 -14.81 21.23
CA ALA A 26 17.33 -15.68 20.40
C ALA A 26 18.70 -15.04 20.07
N TRP A 27 18.76 -13.72 19.98
CA TRP A 27 20.01 -12.97 19.77
C TRP A 27 20.91 -12.99 21.01
N ALA A 28 20.34 -12.88 22.22
CA ALA A 28 21.08 -12.94 23.48
C ALA A 28 21.58 -14.37 23.72
N ALA A 29 20.75 -15.39 23.48
CA ALA A 29 21.16 -16.79 23.54
C ALA A 29 22.30 -17.11 22.54
N ALA A 30 22.26 -16.55 21.34
CA ALA A 30 23.33 -16.71 20.35
C ALA A 30 24.63 -16.02 20.78
N LEU A 31 24.54 -14.85 21.44
CA LEU A 31 25.70 -14.17 22.03
C LEU A 31 26.33 -15.02 23.13
N GLU A 32 25.54 -15.54 24.08
CA GLU A 32 26.03 -16.37 25.18
C GLU A 32 26.69 -17.65 24.66
N ALA A 33 26.04 -18.34 23.72
CA ALA A 33 26.61 -19.54 23.10
C ALA A 33 27.94 -19.24 22.41
N ARG A 34 28.05 -18.11 21.71
CA ARG A 34 29.28 -17.72 21.04
C ARG A 34 30.36 -17.28 22.03
N ALA A 35 30.00 -16.52 23.06
CA ALA A 35 30.90 -16.08 24.11
C ALA A 35 31.58 -17.27 24.81
N ALA A 36 30.81 -18.31 25.13
CA ALA A 36 31.33 -19.55 25.71
C ALA A 36 32.35 -20.25 24.80
N THR A 37 32.17 -20.23 23.48
CA THR A 37 33.15 -20.82 22.54
C THR A 37 34.41 -19.99 22.35
N LEU A 38 34.36 -18.71 22.68
CA LEU A 38 35.46 -17.76 22.54
C LEU A 38 36.20 -17.52 23.85
N ASP A 39 35.74 -18.12 24.95
CA ASP A 39 36.19 -17.79 26.31
C ASP A 39 36.15 -16.27 26.57
N ALA A 40 35.09 -15.61 26.08
CA ALA A 40 34.98 -14.16 26.13
C ALA A 40 34.76 -13.71 27.59
N PRO A 41 35.61 -12.83 28.16
CA PRO A 41 35.58 -12.50 29.58
C PRO A 41 34.31 -11.79 29.98
N GLY A 42 33.87 -10.82 29.16
CA GLY A 42 32.64 -10.09 29.35
C GLY A 42 32.26 -9.23 28.16
N PHE A 43 30.95 -9.02 28.00
CA PHE A 43 30.39 -8.19 26.93
C PHE A 43 29.07 -7.55 27.34
N THR A 44 28.76 -6.43 26.71
CA THR A 44 27.43 -5.81 26.72
C THR A 44 26.90 -5.74 25.30
N ALA A 45 25.59 -5.80 25.17
CA ALA A 45 24.92 -5.70 23.88
C ALA A 45 23.60 -4.92 24.00
N ALA A 46 23.20 -4.30 22.91
CA ALA A 46 21.94 -3.59 22.79
C ALA A 46 21.31 -3.81 21.42
N VAL A 47 20.00 -4.02 21.41
CA VAL A 47 19.16 -4.06 20.22
C VAL A 47 18.13 -2.96 20.35
N LEU A 48 18.08 -2.04 19.39
CA LEU A 48 17.04 -1.02 19.29
C LEU A 48 16.24 -1.26 18.00
N ARG A 49 14.94 -1.57 18.14
CA ARG A 49 14.03 -1.87 17.03
C ARG A 49 12.67 -1.22 17.31
N GLY A 50 12.15 -0.41 16.38
CA GLY A 50 10.82 0.20 16.54
C GLY A 50 10.65 1.14 17.74
N GLY A 51 11.76 1.61 18.34
CA GLY A 51 11.76 2.38 19.58
C GLY A 51 11.97 1.54 20.85
N ASP A 52 11.85 0.22 20.76
CA ASP A 52 12.09 -0.70 21.87
C ASP A 52 13.58 -1.01 21.99
N LEU A 53 14.16 -0.66 23.15
CA LEU A 53 15.54 -0.94 23.50
C LEU A 53 15.60 -2.16 24.41
N ALA A 54 16.22 -3.24 23.93
CA ALA A 54 16.61 -4.38 24.74
C ALA A 54 18.13 -4.36 24.94
N THR A 55 18.59 -4.68 26.15
CA THR A 55 20.01 -4.73 26.48
C THR A 55 20.35 -6.05 27.16
N HIS A 56 21.54 -6.56 26.89
CA HIS A 56 22.06 -7.80 27.48
C HIS A 56 23.49 -7.58 27.97
N ALA A 57 23.89 -8.32 28.99
CA ALA A 57 25.26 -8.36 29.48
C ALA A 57 25.62 -9.79 29.88
N GLY A 58 26.77 -10.26 29.43
CA GLY A 58 27.30 -11.60 29.73
C GLY A 58 28.73 -11.52 30.22
N GLY A 59 29.14 -12.53 31.00
CA GLY A 59 30.46 -12.61 31.61
C GLY A 59 30.70 -11.57 32.73
N PHE A 60 31.97 -11.22 32.91
CA PHE A 60 32.48 -10.52 34.09
C PHE A 60 33.27 -9.27 33.72
N ARG A 61 33.29 -8.33 34.67
CA ARG A 61 34.06 -7.08 34.60
C ARG A 61 35.54 -7.28 34.92
N ASP A 62 35.87 -8.42 35.53
CA ASP A 62 37.21 -8.83 35.94
C ASP A 62 37.45 -10.33 35.71
N GLU A 63 38.72 -10.71 35.54
CA GLU A 63 39.23 -12.07 35.31
C GLU A 63 39.04 -13.01 36.51
N GLY A 64 38.86 -12.46 37.72
CA GLY A 64 38.58 -13.27 38.91
C GLY A 64 37.12 -13.74 38.98
N GLU A 65 36.31 -13.39 37.98
CA GLU A 65 34.88 -13.66 37.92
C GLU A 65 34.11 -13.11 39.14
N THR A 66 34.62 -12.03 39.75
CA THR A 66 34.08 -11.54 41.03
C THR A 66 32.95 -10.53 40.87
N GLU A 67 32.91 -9.78 39.76
CA GLU A 67 31.86 -8.81 39.44
C GLU A 67 31.26 -9.05 38.05
N ALA A 68 29.95 -9.32 37.98
CA ALA A 68 29.25 -9.55 36.72
C ALA A 68 29.13 -8.27 35.86
N MET A 69 29.14 -8.44 34.53
CA MET A 69 28.95 -7.35 33.57
C MET A 69 27.55 -6.73 33.72
N ARG A 70 27.44 -5.41 33.52
CA ARG A 70 26.18 -4.66 33.58
C ARG A 70 25.84 -4.06 32.22
N PRO A 71 24.57 -4.04 31.79
CA PRO A 71 24.19 -3.49 30.48
C PRO A 71 24.62 -2.04 30.22
N GLY A 72 24.75 -1.24 31.28
CA GLY A 72 25.19 0.16 31.19
C GLY A 72 26.71 0.33 31.19
N ASP A 73 27.50 -0.73 31.30
CA ASP A 73 28.95 -0.62 31.38
C ASP A 73 29.55 0.07 30.15
N ARG A 74 30.54 0.94 30.40
CA ARG A 74 31.14 1.77 29.36
C ARG A 74 32.35 1.05 28.79
N PHE A 75 32.55 1.16 27.48
CA PHE A 75 33.68 0.57 26.77
C PHE A 75 34.33 1.64 25.91
N ARG A 76 35.56 1.37 25.47
CA ARG A 76 36.17 2.14 24.38
C ARG A 76 35.52 1.71 23.07
N LEU A 77 34.90 2.65 22.37
CA LEU A 77 34.18 2.37 21.12
C LEU A 77 35.14 2.07 19.97
N ALA A 78 36.43 2.39 20.12
CA ALA A 78 37.44 2.19 19.09
C ALA A 78 36.97 2.79 17.76
N SER A 79 37.18 2.11 16.64
CA SER A 79 36.87 2.65 15.31
C SER A 79 35.39 2.93 15.03
N VAL A 80 34.45 2.51 15.88
CA VAL A 80 33.05 3.01 15.83
C VAL A 80 33.01 4.55 16.00
N THR A 81 34.02 5.15 16.64
CA THR A 81 34.26 6.60 16.68
C THR A 81 34.18 7.26 15.30
N LYS A 82 34.62 6.57 14.23
CA LYS A 82 34.63 7.11 12.87
C LYS A 82 33.23 7.42 12.33
N LEU A 83 32.20 6.71 12.79
CA LEU A 83 30.80 7.00 12.44
C LEU A 83 30.33 8.33 13.06
N TYR A 84 30.71 8.62 14.30
CA TYR A 84 30.43 9.91 14.94
C TYR A 84 31.14 11.06 14.25
N LEU A 85 32.41 10.83 13.85
CA LEU A 85 33.15 11.80 13.06
C LEU A 85 32.55 12.00 11.66
N ALA A 86 32.10 10.92 11.01
CA ALA A 86 31.42 10.98 9.72
C ALA A 86 30.16 11.86 9.81
N ALA A 87 29.32 11.61 10.82
CA ALA A 87 28.14 12.41 11.07
C ALA A 87 28.49 13.90 11.27
N ALA A 88 29.54 14.21 12.05
CA ALA A 88 29.98 15.59 12.26
C ALA A 88 30.47 16.26 10.96
N VAL A 89 31.25 15.56 10.13
CA VAL A 89 31.72 16.09 8.84
C VAL A 89 30.54 16.32 7.90
N LEU A 90 29.64 15.34 7.76
CA LEU A 90 28.51 15.41 6.85
C LEU A 90 27.47 16.46 7.29
N GLN A 91 27.27 16.68 8.59
CA GLN A 91 26.47 17.82 9.09
C GLN A 91 27.08 19.16 8.67
N LEU A 92 28.40 19.30 8.68
CA LEU A 92 29.06 20.51 8.23
C LEU A 92 29.01 20.69 6.70
N VAL A 93 28.93 19.59 5.94
CA VAL A 93 28.67 19.62 4.50
C VAL A 93 27.24 20.08 4.23
N ASP A 94 26.26 19.53 4.95
CA ASP A 94 24.85 19.94 4.89
C ASP A 94 24.69 21.43 5.23
N GLU A 95 25.51 21.95 6.15
CA GLU A 95 25.56 23.37 6.53
C GLU A 95 26.37 24.25 5.54
N GLY A 96 26.97 23.67 4.50
CA GLY A 96 27.81 24.37 3.53
C GLY A 96 29.14 24.91 4.09
N LYS A 97 29.59 24.37 5.23
CA LYS A 97 30.85 24.78 5.91
C LYS A 97 32.05 23.94 5.51
N LEU A 98 31.82 22.73 5.02
CA LEU A 98 32.81 21.87 4.39
C LEU A 98 32.28 21.46 3.01
N ASP A 99 33.19 21.26 2.06
CA ASP A 99 32.88 20.56 0.81
C ASP A 99 33.75 19.31 0.73
N LEU A 100 33.14 18.15 0.47
CA LEU A 100 33.85 16.88 0.39
C LEU A 100 34.90 16.84 -0.73
N ASN A 101 34.77 17.71 -1.73
CA ASN A 101 35.70 17.82 -2.84
C ASN A 101 36.85 18.82 -2.57
N GLU A 102 36.81 19.56 -1.45
CA GLU A 102 37.93 20.39 -1.03
C GLU A 102 39.12 19.53 -0.59
N THR A 103 40.31 20.04 -0.86
CA THR A 103 41.57 19.35 -0.57
C THR A 103 42.00 19.59 0.88
N ILE A 104 42.68 18.62 1.47
CA ILE A 104 43.07 18.69 2.88
C ILE A 104 44.08 19.81 3.17
N ASP A 105 44.89 20.22 2.19
CA ASP A 105 45.89 21.30 2.34
C ASP A 105 45.25 22.66 2.69
N ARG A 106 43.96 22.84 2.38
CA ARG A 106 43.17 24.01 2.82
C ARG A 106 43.06 24.11 4.35
N TYR A 107 43.12 22.99 5.05
CA TYR A 107 42.91 22.91 6.50
C TYR A 107 44.19 22.53 7.26
N VAL A 108 44.99 21.62 6.69
CA VAL A 108 46.20 21.07 7.32
C VAL A 108 47.33 21.05 6.31
N GLY A 109 48.27 21.98 6.45
CA GLY A 109 49.46 22.03 5.60
C GLY A 109 50.49 20.96 5.96
N GLY A 110 51.33 20.60 4.97
CA GLY A 110 52.43 19.65 5.15
C GLY A 110 52.04 18.17 5.02
N VAL A 111 50.83 17.89 4.51
CA VAL A 111 50.39 16.54 4.15
C VAL A 111 50.93 16.19 2.76
N PRO A 112 51.64 15.07 2.57
CA PRO A 112 52.06 14.60 1.24
C PRO A 112 50.86 14.45 0.31
N HIS A 113 50.92 15.06 -0.88
CA HIS A 113 49.81 15.16 -1.85
C HIS A 113 48.54 15.81 -1.26
N GLY A 114 48.67 16.64 -0.22
CA GLY A 114 47.52 17.28 0.43
C GLY A 114 46.73 18.21 -0.50
N ASP A 115 47.35 18.69 -1.57
CA ASP A 115 46.76 19.50 -2.64
C ASP A 115 45.89 18.66 -3.61
N ALA A 116 45.97 17.33 -3.54
CA ALA A 116 45.17 16.40 -4.34
C ALA A 116 44.22 15.52 -3.49
N ILE A 117 44.56 15.27 -2.22
CA ILE A 117 43.72 14.47 -1.31
C ILE A 117 42.48 15.27 -0.88
N THR A 118 41.29 14.82 -1.27
CA THR A 118 40.03 15.45 -0.87
C THR A 118 39.50 14.92 0.46
N LEU A 119 38.59 15.66 1.11
CA LEU A 119 37.91 15.19 2.32
C LEU A 119 37.10 13.90 2.07
N ARG A 120 36.52 13.75 0.88
CA ARG A 120 35.86 12.52 0.41
C ARG A 120 36.81 11.33 0.43
N MET A 121 37.99 11.48 -0.17
CA MET A 121 39.02 10.43 -0.20
C MET A 121 39.48 10.05 1.21
N LEU A 122 39.58 11.02 2.13
CA LEU A 122 39.89 10.72 3.53
C LEU A 122 38.81 9.83 4.16
N GLY A 123 37.53 10.21 4.03
CA GLY A 123 36.41 9.44 4.59
C GLY A 123 36.26 8.04 3.98
N ARG A 124 36.64 7.87 2.71
CA ARG A 124 36.57 6.57 2.01
C ARG A 124 37.84 5.72 2.12
N HIS A 125 38.88 6.21 2.81
CA HIS A 125 40.19 5.57 2.87
C HIS A 125 40.92 5.40 1.53
N GLU A 126 40.80 6.41 0.66
CA GLU A 126 41.38 6.46 -0.69
C GLU A 126 42.49 7.51 -0.80
N SER A 127 43.00 8.03 0.32
CA SER A 127 44.03 9.08 0.35
C SER A 127 45.43 8.60 -0.06
N GLY A 128 45.68 7.29 -0.07
CA GLY A 128 47.01 6.69 -0.24
C GLY A 128 47.91 6.78 1.00
N LEU A 129 47.47 7.41 2.11
CA LEU A 129 48.28 7.54 3.32
C LEU A 129 48.51 6.19 4.01
N ASP A 130 49.71 6.02 4.59
CA ASP A 130 50.03 4.83 5.38
C ASP A 130 49.30 4.84 6.74
N ASP A 131 49.13 3.66 7.34
CA ASP A 131 48.63 3.51 8.71
C ASP A 131 49.79 3.24 9.67
N ALA A 132 50.79 4.14 9.66
CA ALA A 132 52.03 3.94 10.40
C ALA A 132 51.81 3.79 11.91
N ILE A 133 50.69 4.32 12.44
CA ILE A 133 50.29 4.16 13.83
C ILE A 133 49.84 2.74 14.19
N ARG A 134 49.76 1.83 13.21
CA ARG A 134 49.58 0.38 13.40
C ARG A 134 50.83 -0.44 13.11
N GLN A 135 51.97 0.21 12.84
CA GLN A 135 53.23 -0.49 12.62
C GLN A 135 53.98 -0.76 13.94
N MET A 136 54.83 -1.79 13.91
CA MET A 136 55.59 -2.27 15.06
C MET A 136 56.35 -1.16 15.83
N PRO A 137 57.00 -0.17 15.18
CA PRO A 137 57.70 0.89 15.91
C PRO A 137 56.76 1.71 16.80
N PHE A 138 55.56 2.05 16.30
CA PHE A 138 54.58 2.80 17.07
C PHE A 138 53.97 1.95 18.19
N HIS A 139 53.67 0.68 17.93
CA HIS A 139 53.17 -0.23 18.97
C HIS A 139 54.16 -0.42 20.13
N ARG A 140 55.47 -0.42 19.86
CA ARG A 140 56.50 -0.44 20.91
C ARG A 140 56.53 0.86 21.72
N ALA A 141 56.37 2.01 21.06
CA ALA A 141 56.28 3.30 21.76
C ALA A 141 55.03 3.37 22.65
N LEU A 142 53.89 2.89 22.14
CA LEU A 142 52.64 2.78 22.92
C LEU A 142 52.82 1.84 24.12
N ALA A 143 53.47 0.70 23.94
CA ALA A 143 53.75 -0.25 25.01
C ALA A 143 54.68 0.31 26.10
N ALA A 144 55.63 1.17 25.72
CA ALA A 144 56.53 1.83 26.67
C ALA A 144 55.82 2.89 27.51
N GLU A 145 54.80 3.56 26.96
CA GLU A 145 54.05 4.62 27.62
C GLU A 145 52.52 4.42 27.48
N PRO A 146 51.94 3.34 28.06
CA PRO A 146 50.56 2.92 27.78
C PRO A 146 49.52 3.96 28.20
N GLY A 147 49.78 4.77 29.22
CA GLY A 147 48.86 5.82 29.68
C GLY A 147 49.04 7.19 29.00
N ARG A 148 49.98 7.33 28.06
CA ARG A 148 50.31 8.64 27.47
C ARG A 148 49.16 9.20 26.63
N ALA A 149 48.93 10.51 26.75
CA ALA A 149 48.09 11.27 25.83
C ALA A 149 48.90 11.67 24.59
N TRP A 150 48.34 11.47 23.40
CA TRP A 150 49.01 11.69 22.12
C TRP A 150 48.36 12.86 21.36
N PRO A 151 49.05 14.01 21.22
CA PRO A 151 48.53 15.12 20.43
C PRO A 151 48.38 14.75 18.95
N ALA A 152 47.33 15.27 18.29
CA ALA A 152 47.04 14.96 16.88
C ALA A 152 48.23 15.26 15.93
N GLY A 153 48.94 16.37 16.15
CA GLY A 153 50.12 16.72 15.34
C GLY A 153 51.28 15.73 15.49
N GLU A 154 51.44 15.13 16.67
CA GLU A 154 52.46 14.09 16.88
C GLU A 154 52.06 12.77 16.20
N LEU A 155 50.78 12.38 16.30
CA LEU A 155 50.25 11.21 15.61
C LEU A 155 50.38 11.32 14.09
N LEU A 156 50.10 12.51 13.53
CA LEU A 156 50.30 12.77 12.11
C LEU A 156 51.77 12.70 11.70
N ARG A 157 52.70 13.17 12.52
CA ARG A 157 54.13 13.03 12.22
C ARG A 157 54.50 11.56 12.02
N TYR A 158 54.06 10.68 12.92
CA TYR A 158 54.26 9.23 12.76
C TYR A 158 53.56 8.68 11.52
N ALA A 159 52.31 9.08 11.28
CA ALA A 159 51.52 8.58 10.15
C ALA A 159 52.06 8.99 8.77
N LEU A 160 52.68 10.17 8.68
CA LEU A 160 53.17 10.75 7.42
C LEU A 160 54.64 10.41 7.12
N GLU A 161 55.42 10.01 8.13
CA GLU A 161 56.86 9.74 8.01
C GLU A 161 57.23 8.64 6.99
N PRO A 162 56.49 7.51 6.87
CA PRO A 162 56.78 6.50 5.85
C PRO A 162 56.49 6.94 4.40
N GLY A 163 55.78 8.05 4.22
CA GLY A 163 55.27 8.49 2.92
C GLY A 163 53.99 7.76 2.48
N PRO A 164 53.35 8.23 1.39
CA PRO A 164 52.14 7.62 0.85
C PRO A 164 52.44 6.26 0.19
N ARG A 165 51.51 5.31 0.31
CA ARG A 165 51.57 3.97 -0.29
C ARG A 165 51.10 3.93 -1.75
N SER A 166 50.28 4.88 -2.15
CA SER A 166 49.74 5.04 -3.50
C SER A 166 49.42 6.50 -3.79
N ALA A 167 49.13 6.85 -5.05
CA ALA A 167 48.57 8.15 -5.34
C ALA A 167 47.15 8.30 -4.75
N PRO A 168 46.68 9.53 -4.47
CA PRO A 168 45.30 9.76 -4.04
C PRO A 168 44.29 9.23 -5.05
N GLY A 169 43.31 8.47 -4.58
CA GLY A 169 42.27 7.82 -5.39
C GLY A 169 42.69 6.55 -6.13
N GLU A 170 43.98 6.18 -6.11
CA GLU A 170 44.48 5.02 -6.87
C GLU A 170 44.10 3.68 -6.24
N ALA A 171 44.14 3.61 -4.90
CA ALA A 171 43.88 2.38 -4.17
C ALA A 171 43.23 2.65 -2.81
N TRP A 172 42.48 1.66 -2.34
CA TRP A 172 41.90 1.68 -1.00
C TRP A 172 42.89 1.17 0.04
N HIS A 173 43.17 1.98 1.05
CA HIS A 173 44.06 1.65 2.14
C HIS A 173 43.52 2.20 3.46
N TYR A 174 43.06 1.32 4.35
CA TYR A 174 42.69 1.72 5.69
C TYR A 174 43.83 2.49 6.36
N SER A 175 43.54 3.70 6.83
CA SER A 175 44.49 4.55 7.56
C SER A 175 43.76 5.42 8.57
N ASN A 176 44.18 5.31 9.84
CA ASN A 176 43.64 6.15 10.91
C ASN A 176 44.05 7.63 10.75
N ALA A 177 45.12 7.91 9.99
CA ALA A 177 45.55 9.26 9.66
C ALA A 177 44.42 10.05 8.99
N ASN A 178 43.60 9.37 8.18
CA ASN A 178 42.50 10.01 7.46
C ASN A 178 41.47 10.61 8.41
N SER A 179 41.09 9.87 9.45
CA SER A 179 40.13 10.35 10.44
C SER A 179 40.74 11.47 11.30
N ILE A 180 42.04 11.40 11.62
CA ILE A 180 42.73 12.48 12.35
C ILE A 180 42.72 13.77 11.52
N LEU A 181 43.00 13.69 10.21
CA LEU A 181 42.94 14.82 9.28
C LEU A 181 41.52 15.38 9.15
N LEU A 182 40.50 14.52 9.04
CA LEU A 182 39.09 14.95 9.04
C LEU A 182 38.71 15.64 10.35
N GLY A 183 39.17 15.12 11.50
CA GLY A 183 39.02 15.78 12.79
C GLY A 183 39.59 17.20 12.77
N LEU A 184 40.83 17.37 12.32
CA LEU A 184 41.45 18.69 12.19
C LEU A 184 40.73 19.60 11.18
N ALA A 185 40.20 19.06 10.08
CA ALA A 185 39.40 19.83 9.13
C ALA A 185 38.13 20.40 9.79
N VAL A 186 37.44 19.60 10.61
CA VAL A 186 36.32 20.07 11.45
C VAL A 186 36.78 21.20 12.38
N GLU A 187 37.95 21.06 13.03
CA GLU A 187 38.47 22.11 13.91
C GLU A 187 38.75 23.42 13.18
N ARG A 188 39.35 23.32 11.99
CA ARG A 188 39.72 24.47 11.18
C ARG A 188 38.51 25.17 10.58
N ALA A 189 37.51 24.43 10.14
CA ALA A 189 36.28 24.98 9.57
C ALA A 189 35.38 25.64 10.63
N THR A 190 35.40 25.15 11.87
CA THR A 190 34.45 25.59 12.91
C THR A 190 35.07 26.44 14.02
N GLY A 191 36.39 26.41 14.18
CA GLY A 191 37.10 27.00 15.31
C GLY A 191 36.87 26.27 16.64
N ARG A 192 36.25 25.08 16.61
CA ARG A 192 35.94 24.24 17.79
C ARG A 192 36.50 22.84 17.59
N SER A 193 36.87 22.16 18.67
CA SER A 193 37.36 20.79 18.56
C SER A 193 36.30 19.87 17.93
N TRP A 194 36.71 18.83 17.21
CA TRP A 194 35.75 17.86 16.65
C TRP A 194 34.96 17.17 17.79
N GLN A 195 35.58 17.01 18.96
CA GLN A 195 34.92 16.51 20.18
C GLN A 195 33.79 17.44 20.62
N ASP A 196 34.00 18.76 20.60
CA ASP A 196 32.96 19.73 20.95
C ASP A 196 31.82 19.72 19.92
N HIS A 197 32.15 19.56 18.63
CA HIS A 197 31.13 19.41 17.59
C HIS A 197 30.27 18.16 17.84
N VAL A 198 30.89 16.99 18.01
CA VAL A 198 30.18 15.74 18.33
C VAL A 198 29.36 15.88 19.62
N ARG A 199 29.93 16.46 20.68
CA ARG A 199 29.22 16.65 21.96
C ARG A 199 27.98 17.52 21.80
N THR A 200 28.08 18.63 21.08
CA THR A 200 27.02 19.64 20.99
C THR A 200 25.98 19.36 19.91
N ARG A 201 26.36 18.70 18.82
CA ARG A 201 25.50 18.47 17.65
C ARG A 201 24.96 17.05 17.54
N ILE A 202 25.58 16.09 18.22
CA ILE A 202 25.18 14.67 18.17
C ILE A 202 24.80 14.18 19.56
N LEU A 203 25.72 14.21 20.53
CA LEU A 203 25.49 13.55 21.83
C LEU A 203 24.40 14.24 22.65
N ALA A 204 24.46 15.57 22.80
CA ALA A 204 23.49 16.32 23.60
C ALA A 204 22.07 16.31 23.00
N PRO A 205 21.86 16.54 21.68
CA PRO A 205 20.52 16.47 21.08
C PRO A 205 19.88 15.08 21.18
N LEU A 206 20.68 14.01 21.11
CA LEU A 206 20.21 12.63 21.22
C LEU A 206 20.13 12.13 22.67
N GLY A 207 20.53 12.95 23.66
CA GLY A 207 20.52 12.56 25.08
C GLY A 207 21.50 11.43 25.43
N LEU A 208 22.60 11.28 24.68
CA LEU A 208 23.60 10.21 24.84
C LEU A 208 24.56 10.51 26.01
N THR A 209 24.02 10.47 27.23
CA THR A 209 24.71 10.91 28.46
C THR A 209 25.85 9.99 28.90
N ARG A 210 25.93 8.77 28.38
CA ARG A 210 26.96 7.77 28.73
C ARG A 210 28.05 7.65 27.67
N THR A 211 27.91 8.39 26.57
CA THR A 211 28.89 8.49 25.48
C THR A 211 29.71 9.77 25.58
N GLY A 212 31.01 9.70 25.29
CA GLY A 212 31.90 10.86 25.34
C GLY A 212 33.34 10.54 24.96
N PHE A 213 34.25 11.31 25.54
CA PHE A 213 35.70 11.22 25.32
C PHE A 213 36.35 11.07 26.69
N ASP A 214 37.06 9.98 26.91
CA ASP A 214 37.78 9.77 28.16
C ASP A 214 39.21 9.31 27.86
N ALA A 215 40.18 9.85 28.59
CA ALA A 215 41.59 9.52 28.49
C ALA A 215 42.05 8.54 29.60
N GLY A 216 41.17 8.21 30.55
CA GLY A 216 41.47 7.35 31.70
C GLY A 216 41.10 5.86 31.53
N PRO A 217 41.35 5.05 32.57
CA PRO A 217 40.86 3.68 32.67
C PRO A 217 39.33 3.64 32.57
N VAL A 218 38.81 2.77 31.72
CA VAL A 218 37.38 2.50 31.64
C VAL A 218 37.05 1.36 32.60
N ASP A 219 35.88 1.39 33.21
CA ASP A 219 35.35 0.33 34.08
C ASP A 219 34.18 -0.30 33.33
N PRO A 220 34.33 -1.53 32.80
CA PRO A 220 35.08 -2.68 33.32
C PRO A 220 36.53 -2.82 32.82
N ARG A 221 37.30 -3.72 33.47
CA ARG A 221 38.68 -4.04 33.05
C ARG A 221 38.68 -4.58 31.63
N GLY A 222 39.66 -4.14 30.84
CA GLY A 222 39.84 -4.54 29.45
C GLY A 222 41.08 -5.40 29.28
N TYR A 223 40.99 -6.41 28.43
CA TYR A 223 42.03 -7.41 28.25
C TYR A 223 42.49 -7.57 26.81
N ARG A 224 43.72 -8.08 26.65
CA ARG A 224 44.35 -8.25 25.35
C ARG A 224 45.13 -9.56 25.29
N TYR A 225 45.01 -10.27 24.17
CA TYR A 225 45.88 -11.41 23.86
C TYR A 225 47.35 -11.02 23.68
N GLY A 226 48.25 -11.82 24.25
CA GLY A 226 49.69 -11.60 24.24
C GLY A 226 50.27 -11.69 25.64
N LYS A 227 51.47 -11.12 25.84
CA LYS A 227 52.12 -11.06 27.16
C LYS A 227 52.48 -9.62 27.52
N PRO A 228 52.51 -9.25 28.81
CA PRO A 228 52.89 -7.90 29.22
C PRO A 228 54.30 -7.48 28.76
N ASP A 229 55.23 -8.44 28.67
CA ASP A 229 56.62 -8.26 28.26
C ASP A 229 56.83 -8.36 26.73
N ASP A 230 55.82 -8.86 26.00
CA ASP A 230 55.76 -8.85 24.54
C ASP A 230 54.34 -8.45 24.06
N PRO A 231 53.94 -7.19 24.26
CA PRO A 231 52.57 -6.74 24.04
C PRO A 231 52.21 -6.54 22.55
N VAL A 232 53.16 -6.87 21.67
CA VAL A 232 53.00 -6.91 20.21
C VAL A 232 53.15 -8.35 19.68
N GLY A 233 53.52 -9.28 20.56
CA GLY A 233 53.62 -10.70 20.28
C GLY A 233 52.26 -11.38 20.24
N TYR A 234 52.17 -12.37 19.37
CA TYR A 234 51.01 -13.23 19.23
C TYR A 234 51.06 -14.31 20.32
N GLY A 235 50.04 -14.34 21.19
CA GLY A 235 49.91 -15.31 22.28
C GLY A 235 48.46 -15.73 22.50
N THR A 236 48.26 -16.88 23.13
CA THR A 236 46.93 -17.41 23.49
C THR A 236 46.46 -16.96 24.87
N ASP A 237 47.40 -16.54 25.73
CA ASP A 237 47.08 -15.96 27.03
C ASP A 237 46.70 -14.49 26.86
N TRP A 238 45.91 -13.97 27.78
CA TRP A 238 45.42 -12.60 27.81
C TRP A 238 45.99 -11.88 29.05
N PHE A 239 46.16 -10.56 28.96
CA PHE A 239 46.64 -9.73 30.07
C PHE A 239 45.80 -8.47 30.23
N ASP A 240 45.82 -7.90 31.44
CA ASP A 240 45.12 -6.65 31.77
C ASP A 240 45.72 -5.46 30.99
N ALA A 241 44.92 -4.92 30.07
CA ALA A 241 45.25 -3.77 29.23
C ALA A 241 44.38 -2.54 29.58
N THR A 242 43.70 -2.54 30.72
CA THR A 242 42.77 -1.46 31.14
C THR A 242 43.46 -0.09 31.12
N GLY A 243 44.71 -0.03 31.60
CA GLY A 243 45.52 1.19 31.69
C GLY A 243 46.06 1.71 30.35
N TRP A 244 45.85 1.02 29.23
CA TRP A 244 46.34 1.43 27.92
C TRP A 244 45.40 2.47 27.31
N SER A 245 45.81 3.72 27.18
CA SER A 245 45.03 4.79 26.57
C SER A 245 44.60 4.42 25.13
N ALA A 246 43.38 4.81 24.73
CA ALA A 246 42.98 4.86 23.32
C ALA A 246 43.21 6.25 22.69
N GLY A 247 43.76 7.21 23.44
CA GLY A 247 44.03 8.56 22.97
C GLY A 247 44.98 8.62 21.77
N TRP A 248 45.82 7.60 21.59
CA TRP A 248 46.70 7.45 20.42
C TRP A 248 45.95 7.31 19.10
N THR A 249 44.66 6.98 19.12
CA THR A 249 43.83 6.90 17.91
C THR A 249 43.16 8.23 17.54
N GLY A 250 43.11 9.21 18.46
CA GLY A 250 42.42 10.48 18.24
C GLY A 250 41.02 10.33 17.65
N ALA A 251 40.71 11.15 16.64
CA ALA A 251 39.43 11.13 15.91
C ALA A 251 39.12 9.81 15.19
N ALA A 252 40.09 8.89 15.12
CA ALA A 252 39.91 7.57 14.55
C ALA A 252 39.35 6.54 15.54
N GLY A 253 39.41 6.77 16.87
CA GLY A 253 39.04 5.72 17.81
C GLY A 253 38.89 6.06 19.31
N SER A 254 38.98 7.33 19.70
CA SER A 254 39.14 7.69 21.12
C SER A 254 37.83 7.88 21.90
N MET A 255 36.66 7.52 21.35
CA MET A 255 35.39 7.65 22.08
C MET A 255 35.16 6.51 23.06
N THR A 256 34.44 6.82 24.14
CA THR A 256 33.93 5.86 25.12
C THR A 256 32.41 5.95 25.18
N GLY A 257 31.73 4.84 25.38
CA GLY A 257 30.26 4.79 25.38
C GLY A 257 29.73 3.44 25.85
N ASP A 258 28.41 3.29 25.91
CA ASP A 258 27.75 2.01 26.16
C ASP A 258 26.95 1.54 24.94
N ALA A 259 26.50 0.29 24.99
CA ALA A 259 25.80 -0.32 23.86
C ALA A 259 24.48 0.38 23.54
N ALA A 260 23.76 0.85 24.57
CA ALA A 260 22.46 1.49 24.45
C ALA A 260 22.54 2.86 23.74
N ASP A 261 23.44 3.73 24.18
CA ASP A 261 23.65 5.04 23.55
C ASP A 261 24.20 4.89 22.12
N THR A 262 25.08 3.91 21.90
CA THR A 262 25.58 3.62 20.55
C THR A 262 24.46 3.13 19.63
N ALA A 263 23.53 2.30 20.13
CA ALA A 263 22.38 1.84 19.34
C ALA A 263 21.42 2.99 18.99
N ARG A 264 21.18 3.92 19.93
CA ARG A 264 20.41 5.15 19.67
C ARG A 264 21.08 6.04 18.63
N PHE A 265 22.41 6.18 18.70
CA PHE A 265 23.17 6.91 17.70
C PHE A 265 23.04 6.29 16.30
N LEU A 266 23.19 4.97 16.16
CA LEU A 266 23.03 4.30 14.87
C LEU A 266 21.61 4.50 14.31
N ALA A 267 20.59 4.35 15.15
CA ALA A 267 19.21 4.56 14.73
C ALA A 267 18.96 5.99 14.25
N ALA A 268 19.54 7.00 14.90
CA ALA A 268 19.42 8.39 14.47
C ALA A 268 20.24 8.69 13.20
N LEU A 269 21.44 8.11 13.08
CA LEU A 269 22.35 8.28 11.94
C LEU A 269 21.74 7.71 10.66
N PHE A 270 21.29 6.46 10.69
CA PHE A 270 20.76 5.76 9.51
C PHE A 270 19.25 5.93 9.34
N GLY A 271 18.52 6.25 10.41
CA GLY A 271 17.07 6.45 10.40
C GLY A 271 16.60 7.79 9.83
N GLY A 272 17.51 8.76 9.66
CA GLY A 272 17.26 10.04 9.00
C GLY A 272 17.17 11.26 9.91
N ASP A 273 17.48 11.12 11.21
CA ASP A 273 17.30 12.18 12.20
C ASP A 273 18.54 13.10 12.34
N LEU A 274 19.72 12.66 11.86
CA LEU A 274 20.99 13.40 12.03
C LEU A 274 21.55 14.07 10.77
N LEU A 275 21.26 13.52 9.59
CA LEU A 275 21.85 13.92 8.31
C LEU A 275 20.77 14.21 7.28
N SER A 276 21.06 15.09 6.32
CA SER A 276 20.26 15.25 5.11
C SER A 276 20.20 13.94 4.31
N GLU A 277 19.31 13.89 3.31
CA GLU A 277 19.24 12.76 2.38
C GLU A 277 20.56 12.59 1.61
N ASP A 278 21.16 13.69 1.14
CA ASP A 278 22.44 13.69 0.43
C ASP A 278 23.59 13.24 1.33
N GLY A 279 23.64 13.74 2.57
CA GLY A 279 24.63 13.33 3.57
C GLY A 279 24.51 11.85 3.91
N ARG A 280 23.28 11.32 4.01
CA ARG A 280 23.06 9.88 4.23
C ARG A 280 23.45 9.06 3.00
N ALA A 281 23.13 9.53 1.80
CA ALA A 281 23.53 8.87 0.55
C ALA A 281 25.05 8.76 0.47
N GLU A 282 25.78 9.82 0.84
CA GLU A 282 27.24 9.80 0.91
C GLU A 282 27.78 8.79 1.93
N LEU A 283 27.15 8.72 3.10
CA LEU A 283 27.54 7.80 4.17
C LEU A 283 27.51 6.33 3.71
N ILE A 284 26.53 5.97 2.87
CA ILE A 284 26.28 4.60 2.40
C ILE A 284 26.59 4.36 0.91
N ASP A 285 27.31 5.28 0.27
CA ASP A 285 27.81 5.10 -1.11
C ASP A 285 29.00 4.13 -1.10
N PHE A 286 28.71 2.84 -0.96
CA PHE A 286 29.71 1.80 -0.77
C PHE A 286 30.42 1.45 -2.08
N ALA A 287 31.74 1.63 -2.08
CA ALA A 287 32.63 1.11 -3.13
C ALA A 287 33.32 -0.18 -2.68
N ARG A 288 33.60 -1.07 -3.64
CA ARG A 288 34.36 -2.30 -3.39
C ARG A 288 35.84 -1.96 -3.18
N THR A 289 36.42 -2.39 -2.06
CA THR A 289 37.78 -2.03 -1.64
C THR A 289 38.83 -3.00 -2.21
N GLY A 290 39.20 -2.81 -3.47
CA GLY A 290 40.21 -3.62 -4.16
C GLY A 290 39.95 -5.14 -4.08
N ASP A 291 41.02 -5.94 -3.97
CA ASP A 291 40.94 -7.41 -3.96
C ASP A 291 40.41 -8.01 -2.65
N SER A 292 40.35 -7.22 -1.57
CA SER A 292 39.88 -7.67 -0.25
C SER A 292 38.39 -8.03 -0.22
N GLY A 293 37.60 -7.54 -1.21
CA GLY A 293 36.18 -7.87 -1.35
C GLY A 293 35.25 -7.16 -0.35
N PHE A 294 35.76 -6.30 0.54
CA PHE A 294 34.91 -5.47 1.40
C PHE A 294 34.26 -4.33 0.61
N PHE A 295 33.22 -3.75 1.21
CA PHE A 295 32.50 -2.61 0.69
C PHE A 295 32.53 -1.50 1.74
N TYR A 296 32.98 -0.31 1.34
CA TYR A 296 33.26 0.80 2.27
C TYR A 296 32.73 2.12 1.68
N GLY A 297 32.03 2.89 2.51
CA GLY A 297 31.47 4.21 2.20
C GLY A 297 32.23 5.30 2.95
N PHE A 298 31.58 6.39 3.33
CA PHE A 298 32.24 7.44 4.14
C PHE A 298 32.37 6.99 5.61
N HIS A 299 33.52 6.43 6.00
CA HIS A 299 33.78 5.85 7.33
C HIS A 299 32.73 4.80 7.75
N CYS A 300 32.12 4.10 6.80
CA CYS A 300 31.05 3.15 7.03
C CYS A 300 31.34 1.83 6.30
N HIS A 301 31.21 0.71 6.99
CA HIS A 301 31.27 -0.63 6.42
C HIS A 301 29.89 -1.09 5.98
N ARG A 302 29.85 -1.82 4.87
CA ARG A 302 28.75 -2.71 4.53
C ARG A 302 29.06 -4.11 5.11
N VAL A 303 28.18 -4.61 5.96
CA VAL A 303 28.34 -5.83 6.75
C VAL A 303 27.38 -6.89 6.22
N GLY A 304 27.89 -8.00 5.69
CA GLY A 304 27.05 -9.12 5.27
C GLY A 304 26.55 -9.94 6.47
N VAL A 305 25.33 -10.46 6.41
CA VAL A 305 24.80 -11.36 7.44
C VAL A 305 24.98 -12.81 7.01
N SER A 306 25.69 -13.59 7.82
CA SER A 306 25.97 -15.00 7.50
C SER A 306 24.68 -15.82 7.36
N GLY A 307 24.56 -16.58 6.28
CA GLY A 307 23.41 -17.43 6.01
C GLY A 307 22.15 -16.68 5.54
N SER A 308 22.26 -15.42 5.11
CA SER A 308 21.18 -14.67 4.46
C SER A 308 21.70 -13.66 3.44
N ASP A 309 20.80 -13.11 2.62
CA ASP A 309 21.10 -12.01 1.69
C ASP A 309 20.99 -10.62 2.36
N ALA A 310 20.73 -10.58 3.68
CA ALA A 310 20.56 -9.33 4.41
C ALA A 310 21.90 -8.58 4.57
N VAL A 311 21.84 -7.25 4.54
CA VAL A 311 23.01 -6.39 4.55
C VAL A 311 22.87 -5.32 5.64
N GLY A 312 23.80 -5.30 6.59
CA GLY A 312 23.92 -4.24 7.57
C GLY A 312 24.88 -3.12 7.16
N PHE A 313 24.77 -1.96 7.81
CA PHE A 313 25.67 -0.81 7.69
C PHE A 313 26.24 -0.47 9.05
N GLY A 314 27.51 -0.07 9.15
CA GLY A 314 28.05 0.34 10.45
C GLY A 314 29.57 0.28 10.52
N HIS A 315 30.11 -0.10 11.68
CA HIS A 315 31.56 -0.20 11.85
C HIS A 315 31.94 -1.18 12.98
N HIS A 316 33.13 -1.79 12.86
CA HIS A 316 33.76 -2.59 13.91
C HIS A 316 34.96 -1.85 14.51
N GLY A 317 35.30 -2.11 15.76
CA GLY A 317 36.39 -1.43 16.44
C GLY A 317 37.26 -2.37 17.26
N ASP A 318 38.55 -2.04 17.29
CA ASP A 318 39.55 -2.70 18.11
C ASP A 318 40.56 -1.68 18.62
N VAL A 319 40.77 -1.69 19.94
CA VAL A 319 41.87 -1.02 20.64
C VAL A 319 42.33 -1.95 21.77
N PRO A 320 43.55 -1.81 22.29
CA PRO A 320 44.00 -2.62 23.42
C PRO A 320 42.97 -2.63 24.57
N GLY A 321 42.52 -3.83 24.93
CA GLY A 321 41.55 -4.05 26.01
C GLY A 321 40.08 -4.15 25.61
N TYR A 322 39.69 -3.65 24.43
CA TYR A 322 38.27 -3.48 24.09
C TYR A 322 38.02 -3.66 22.59
N SER A 323 36.92 -4.36 22.27
CA SER A 323 36.42 -4.47 20.90
C SER A 323 34.94 -4.07 20.80
N SER A 324 34.53 -3.61 19.62
CA SER A 324 33.17 -3.14 19.36
C SER A 324 32.66 -3.60 18.01
N SER A 325 31.35 -3.82 17.92
CA SER A 325 30.61 -4.08 16.69
C SER A 325 29.31 -3.30 16.75
N ALA A 326 29.09 -2.41 15.79
CA ALA A 326 27.93 -1.52 15.75
C ALA A 326 27.34 -1.60 14.33
N VAL A 327 26.17 -2.22 14.21
CA VAL A 327 25.54 -2.56 12.93
C VAL A 327 24.07 -2.12 12.92
N TRP A 328 23.69 -1.38 11.89
CA TRP A 328 22.31 -1.06 11.53
C TRP A 328 21.83 -2.02 10.44
N LEU A 329 20.73 -2.71 10.69
CA LEU A 329 20.03 -3.54 9.71
C LEU A 329 18.89 -2.71 9.10
N PRO A 330 19.03 -2.22 7.85
CA PRO A 330 18.05 -1.35 7.21
C PRO A 330 16.70 -2.05 7.00
N GLU A 331 16.69 -3.32 6.58
CA GLU A 331 15.46 -4.05 6.26
C GLU A 331 14.61 -4.35 7.51
N SER A 332 15.23 -4.39 8.69
CA SER A 332 14.54 -4.57 9.97
C SER A 332 14.53 -3.31 10.83
N ARG A 333 15.03 -2.17 10.31
CA ARG A 333 15.27 -0.91 11.05
C ARG A 333 15.81 -1.14 12.45
N THR A 334 16.84 -1.98 12.56
CA THR A 334 17.36 -2.46 13.85
C THR A 334 18.80 -2.00 14.03
N ALA A 335 19.08 -1.24 15.08
CA ALA A 335 20.45 -1.03 15.53
C ALA A 335 20.83 -2.18 16.48
N PHE A 336 21.98 -2.79 16.21
CA PHE A 336 22.56 -3.83 17.04
C PHE A 336 24.00 -3.48 17.39
N VAL A 337 24.31 -3.45 18.68
CA VAL A 337 25.62 -3.10 19.18
C VAL A 337 26.09 -4.17 20.14
N VAL A 338 27.35 -4.58 20.01
CA VAL A 338 28.06 -5.45 20.95
C VAL A 338 29.39 -4.78 21.31
N LEU A 339 29.68 -4.69 22.62
CA LEU A 339 30.93 -4.17 23.17
C LEU A 339 31.53 -5.24 24.08
N ALA A 340 32.79 -5.62 23.86
CA ALA A 340 33.46 -6.67 24.63
C ALA A 340 34.75 -6.15 25.26
N ASN A 341 35.09 -6.67 26.44
CA ASN A 341 36.29 -6.27 27.19
C ASN A 341 37.53 -7.13 26.82
N LEU A 342 37.57 -7.58 25.58
CA LEU A 342 38.69 -8.33 25.01
C LEU A 342 38.94 -7.84 23.57
N SER A 343 40.17 -7.43 23.28
CA SER A 343 40.63 -7.08 21.94
C SER A 343 41.04 -8.32 21.12
N ALA A 344 41.11 -8.20 19.78
CA ALA A 344 41.15 -9.31 18.81
C ALA A 344 42.16 -10.46 19.01
N GLU A 345 41.81 -11.63 18.44
CA GLU A 345 42.60 -12.87 18.39
C GLU A 345 43.55 -12.97 17.16
N LEU A 346 44.34 -14.05 17.14
CA LEU A 346 45.30 -14.45 16.08
C LEU A 346 44.74 -14.48 14.65
N ASP A 347 43.42 -14.65 14.47
CA ASP A 347 42.73 -14.74 13.17
C ASP A 347 42.28 -13.38 12.59
N LYS A 348 42.69 -12.27 13.23
CA LYS A 348 42.46 -10.88 12.80
C LYS A 348 40.99 -10.41 12.84
N GLN A 349 40.07 -11.17 13.45
CA GLN A 349 38.72 -10.71 13.78
C GLN A 349 38.58 -10.40 15.28
N THR A 350 37.79 -9.37 15.61
CA THR A 350 37.60 -8.95 17.01
C THR A 350 36.56 -9.80 17.74
N THR A 351 36.67 -9.91 19.07
CA THR A 351 35.70 -10.65 19.91
C THR A 351 34.28 -10.12 19.71
N ALA A 352 34.08 -8.80 19.75
CA ALA A 352 32.77 -8.19 19.52
C ALA A 352 32.22 -8.44 18.11
N THR A 353 33.07 -8.49 17.07
CA THR A 353 32.65 -8.84 15.70
C THR A 353 32.15 -10.29 15.65
N LYS A 354 32.92 -11.25 16.20
CA LYS A 354 32.53 -12.67 16.21
C LYS A 354 31.24 -12.92 17.00
N LEU A 355 31.06 -12.24 18.13
CA LEU A 355 29.82 -12.24 18.90
C LEU A 355 28.66 -11.67 18.08
N GLY A 356 28.87 -10.51 17.45
CA GLY A 356 27.88 -9.86 16.60
C GLY A 356 27.43 -10.74 15.43
N GLU A 357 28.36 -11.36 14.71
CA GLU A 357 28.09 -12.25 13.57
C GLU A 357 27.24 -13.47 13.95
N ALA A 358 27.37 -13.98 15.17
CA ALA A 358 26.55 -15.10 15.65
C ALA A 358 25.08 -14.69 15.91
N ALA A 359 24.87 -13.47 16.39
CA ALA A 359 23.54 -12.96 16.72
C ALA A 359 22.83 -12.32 15.53
N LEU A 360 23.57 -11.72 14.59
CA LEU A 360 23.03 -10.99 13.43
C LEU A 360 22.00 -11.81 12.61
N PRO A 361 22.16 -13.12 12.33
CA PRO A 361 21.15 -13.89 11.60
C PRO A 361 19.78 -13.96 12.31
N THR A 362 19.77 -13.93 13.65
CA THR A 362 18.52 -13.92 14.44
C THR A 362 17.81 -12.56 14.39
N LEU A 363 18.58 -11.49 14.16
CA LEU A 363 18.11 -10.10 14.10
C LEU A 363 17.78 -9.64 12.68
N ALA A 364 18.53 -10.14 11.69
CA ALA A 364 18.32 -9.89 10.26
C ALA A 364 17.07 -10.60 9.73
N ARG A 365 16.62 -11.64 10.44
CA ARG A 365 15.26 -12.12 10.28
C ARG A 365 14.31 -11.00 10.71
N PRO A 366 13.40 -10.57 9.82
CA PRO A 366 12.23 -9.79 10.22
C PRO A 366 11.69 -10.34 11.55
N GLY A 367 11.64 -9.54 12.62
CA GLY A 367 11.21 -10.01 13.94
C GLY A 367 10.02 -10.94 13.84
N GLY A 368 10.12 -12.12 14.47
CA GLY A 368 9.18 -13.23 14.27
C GLY A 368 7.73 -12.79 14.33
N ALA A 369 6.88 -13.49 13.58
CA ALA A 369 5.42 -13.37 13.52
C ALA A 369 4.70 -13.14 14.87
N ALA A 370 5.32 -13.47 16.00
CA ALA A 370 4.72 -13.42 17.33
C ALA A 370 4.41 -12.01 17.88
N ASP A 371 5.05 -10.93 17.39
CA ASP A 371 4.80 -9.55 17.87
C ASP A 371 3.99 -8.69 16.88
N ARG A 372 3.45 -9.28 15.81
CA ARG A 372 2.84 -8.54 14.69
C ARG A 372 1.32 -8.55 14.69
N GLY A 373 0.69 -8.47 15.85
CA GLY A 373 -0.77 -8.34 15.92
C GLY A 373 -1.25 -7.04 15.27
N VAL A 374 -2.51 -7.02 14.83
CA VAL A 374 -3.19 -5.76 14.53
C VAL A 374 -3.14 -4.87 15.78
N PRO A 375 -2.79 -3.57 15.68
CA PRO A 375 -2.60 -2.72 16.86
C PRO A 375 -3.81 -2.74 17.80
N ALA A 376 -3.57 -2.85 19.11
CA ALA A 376 -4.61 -3.15 20.12
C ALA A 376 -5.82 -2.20 20.08
N ALA A 377 -5.61 -0.91 19.81
CA ALA A 377 -6.69 0.07 19.67
C ALA A 377 -7.58 -0.21 18.46
N LEU A 378 -6.98 -0.58 17.32
CA LEU A 378 -7.71 -0.97 16.12
C LEU A 378 -8.39 -2.33 16.31
N GLU A 379 -7.72 -3.29 16.93
CA GLU A 379 -8.31 -4.58 17.29
C GLU A 379 -9.58 -4.39 18.13
N ALA A 380 -9.52 -3.58 19.20
CA ALA A 380 -10.67 -3.28 20.04
C ALA A 380 -11.83 -2.65 19.24
N ALA A 381 -11.53 -1.72 18.33
CA ALA A 381 -12.53 -1.11 17.45
C ALA A 381 -13.19 -2.14 16.52
N VAL A 382 -12.38 -2.99 15.86
CA VAL A 382 -12.87 -4.05 14.96
C VAL A 382 -13.76 -5.03 15.74
N ARG A 383 -13.31 -5.54 16.89
CA ARG A 383 -14.08 -6.46 17.73
C ARG A 383 -15.38 -5.84 18.23
N GLY A 384 -15.35 -4.57 18.64
CA GLY A 384 -16.54 -3.83 19.07
C GLY A 384 -17.58 -3.67 17.95
N ILE A 385 -17.15 -3.30 16.74
CA ILE A 385 -18.05 -3.16 15.59
C ILE A 385 -18.65 -4.53 15.20
N VAL A 386 -17.83 -5.58 15.15
CA VAL A 386 -18.28 -6.94 14.82
C VAL A 386 -19.29 -7.43 15.87
N GLY A 387 -18.97 -7.34 17.16
CA GLY A 387 -19.84 -7.79 18.25
C GLY A 387 -21.18 -7.05 18.35
N GLY A 388 -21.26 -5.81 17.85
CA GLY A 388 -22.49 -5.02 17.79
C GLY A 388 -23.24 -5.10 16.45
N SER A 389 -22.94 -6.08 15.59
CA SER A 389 -23.46 -6.14 14.22
C SER A 389 -23.91 -7.54 13.80
N ALA A 390 -24.39 -7.65 12.55
CA ALA A 390 -24.73 -8.92 11.91
C ALA A 390 -23.51 -9.64 11.27
N VAL A 391 -22.28 -9.15 11.48
CA VAL A 391 -21.05 -9.79 11.01
C VAL A 391 -20.80 -11.06 11.83
N ARG A 392 -20.69 -12.23 11.18
CA ARG A 392 -20.41 -13.50 11.86
C ARG A 392 -18.92 -13.77 11.90
N ARG A 393 -18.22 -13.48 10.82
CA ARG A 393 -16.78 -13.63 10.68
C ARG A 393 -16.20 -12.41 9.98
N ALA A 394 -15.13 -11.88 10.57
CA ALA A 394 -14.25 -10.92 9.92
C ALA A 394 -12.80 -11.38 10.05
N ALA A 395 -12.01 -11.14 9.01
CA ALA A 395 -10.56 -11.26 9.05
C ALA A 395 -9.93 -9.95 8.57
N VAL A 396 -8.94 -9.47 9.32
CA VAL A 396 -8.25 -8.21 9.06
C VAL A 396 -6.75 -8.42 9.07
N VAL A 397 -6.06 -7.83 8.11
CA VAL A 397 -4.60 -7.68 8.11
C VAL A 397 -4.31 -6.20 7.88
N VAL A 398 -3.32 -5.65 8.58
CA VAL A 398 -2.77 -4.33 8.28
C VAL A 398 -1.34 -4.49 7.76
N VAL A 399 -0.93 -3.65 6.82
CA VAL A 399 0.44 -3.62 6.30
C VAL A 399 1.06 -2.29 6.65
N GLU A 400 2.16 -2.31 7.38
CA GLU A 400 2.88 -1.13 7.86
C GLU A 400 4.38 -1.40 7.83
N ASP A 401 5.16 -0.36 7.54
CA ASP A 401 6.63 -0.45 7.48
C ASP A 401 7.10 -1.61 6.57
N GLY A 402 6.38 -1.78 5.44
CA GLY A 402 6.63 -2.81 4.43
C GLY A 402 6.24 -4.22 4.82
N ARG A 403 5.49 -4.43 5.92
CA ARG A 403 5.12 -5.76 6.40
C ARG A 403 3.68 -5.91 6.86
N ALA A 404 3.09 -7.06 6.58
CA ALA A 404 1.78 -7.48 7.03
C ALA A 404 1.80 -7.94 8.49
N SER A 405 0.72 -7.60 9.20
CA SER A 405 0.38 -8.14 10.51
C SER A 405 -0.07 -9.60 10.39
N GLU A 406 -0.04 -10.31 11.51
CA GLU A 406 -0.80 -11.56 11.63
C GLU A 406 -2.30 -11.28 11.44
N PRO A 407 -3.06 -12.21 10.83
CA PRO A 407 -4.48 -12.05 10.63
C PRO A 407 -5.24 -11.94 11.94
N LEU A 408 -5.94 -10.82 12.14
CA LEU A 408 -6.89 -10.65 13.22
C LEU A 408 -8.23 -11.28 12.81
N GLY A 409 -8.63 -12.35 13.51
CA GLY A 409 -9.99 -12.88 13.48
C GLY A 409 -10.94 -12.16 14.44
N ALA A 410 -12.15 -11.83 13.98
CA ALA A 410 -13.24 -11.33 14.81
C ALA A 410 -14.56 -12.06 14.52
N GLY A 411 -15.41 -12.19 15.55
CA GLY A 411 -16.60 -13.04 15.50
C GLY A 411 -16.23 -14.51 15.76
N SER A 412 -16.73 -15.43 14.94
CA SER A 412 -16.39 -16.86 15.03
C SER A 412 -15.14 -17.27 14.23
N ALA A 413 -14.47 -16.32 13.58
CA ALA A 413 -13.24 -16.57 12.83
C ALA A 413 -12.00 -16.41 13.71
N ASP A 414 -11.03 -17.30 13.51
CA ASP A 414 -9.67 -17.22 14.07
C ASP A 414 -8.73 -16.35 13.23
N GLY A 415 -9.19 -15.84 12.06
CA GLY A 415 -8.42 -15.00 11.15
C GLY A 415 -7.80 -15.76 9.96
N SER A 416 -7.73 -17.10 10.03
CA SER A 416 -7.11 -17.95 8.99
C SER A 416 -8.09 -18.40 7.90
N GLY A 417 -9.39 -18.35 8.19
CA GLY A 417 -10.42 -18.91 7.31
C GLY A 417 -10.49 -18.25 5.92
N ARG A 418 -10.82 -19.05 4.91
CA ARG A 418 -11.06 -18.59 3.53
C ARG A 418 -12.33 -17.75 3.41
N PHE A 419 -12.30 -16.75 2.53
CA PHE A 419 -13.42 -15.89 2.15
C PHE A 419 -13.47 -15.74 0.63
N ARG A 420 -14.64 -15.40 0.11
CA ARG A 420 -14.77 -14.90 -1.27
C ARG A 420 -14.52 -13.41 -1.30
N ALA A 421 -13.58 -12.98 -2.16
CA ALA A 421 -13.22 -11.57 -2.27
C ALA A 421 -13.80 -10.87 -3.51
N GLY A 422 -14.74 -11.49 -4.22
CA GLY A 422 -15.53 -10.84 -5.28
C GLY A 422 -14.66 -10.09 -6.29
N SER A 423 -14.99 -8.83 -6.54
CA SER A 423 -14.27 -7.97 -7.49
C SER A 423 -12.79 -7.70 -7.18
N VAL A 424 -12.25 -8.07 -6.01
CA VAL A 424 -10.79 -8.09 -5.79
C VAL A 424 -10.10 -9.00 -6.82
N SER A 425 -10.83 -9.96 -7.41
CA SER A 425 -10.40 -10.75 -8.56
C SER A 425 -9.87 -9.92 -9.74
N LYS A 426 -10.42 -8.72 -9.97
CA LYS A 426 -10.00 -7.84 -11.07
C LYS A 426 -8.60 -7.29 -10.86
N LEU A 427 -8.25 -6.99 -9.62
CA LEU A 427 -6.89 -6.57 -9.26
C LEU A 427 -5.90 -7.69 -9.60
N LEU A 428 -6.18 -8.93 -9.17
CA LEU A 428 -5.32 -10.08 -9.49
C LEU A 428 -5.22 -10.34 -11.00
N THR A 429 -6.32 -10.20 -11.74
CA THR A 429 -6.32 -10.33 -13.20
C THR A 429 -5.50 -9.23 -13.88
N ALA A 430 -5.55 -8.00 -13.37
CA ALA A 430 -4.72 -6.90 -13.85
C ALA A 430 -3.23 -7.13 -13.56
N LEU A 431 -2.89 -7.69 -12.39
CA LEU A 431 -1.51 -8.08 -12.07
C LEU A 431 -1.01 -9.15 -13.05
N LEU A 432 -1.82 -10.16 -13.35
CA LEU A 432 -1.46 -11.18 -14.34
C LEU A 432 -1.19 -10.56 -15.72
N ALA A 433 -2.01 -9.59 -16.15
CA ALA A 433 -1.79 -8.87 -17.41
C ALA A 433 -0.49 -8.04 -17.40
N LEU A 434 -0.16 -7.38 -16.29
CA LEU A 434 1.12 -6.66 -16.15
C LEU A 434 2.32 -7.61 -16.19
N ARG A 435 2.22 -8.80 -15.57
CA ARG A 435 3.26 -9.83 -15.68
C ARG A 435 3.43 -10.32 -17.12
N ALA A 436 2.35 -10.38 -17.90
CA ALA A 436 2.41 -10.71 -19.33
C ALA A 436 3.15 -9.63 -20.13
N GLU A 437 2.99 -8.36 -19.76
CA GLU A 437 3.70 -7.23 -20.36
C GLU A 437 5.19 -7.23 -19.99
N GLU A 438 5.53 -7.42 -18.72
CA GLU A 438 6.93 -7.51 -18.28
C GLU A 438 7.67 -8.71 -18.87
N ALA A 439 6.97 -9.82 -19.09
CA ALA A 439 7.51 -10.99 -19.79
C ALA A 439 7.65 -10.76 -21.31
N GLY A 440 7.19 -9.62 -21.85
CA GLY A 440 7.22 -9.31 -23.27
C GLY A 440 6.26 -10.14 -24.12
N VAL A 441 5.28 -10.80 -23.49
CA VAL A 441 4.32 -11.70 -24.15
C VAL A 441 3.09 -10.96 -24.66
N LEU A 442 2.65 -9.92 -23.95
CA LEU A 442 1.46 -9.16 -24.29
C LEU A 442 1.57 -7.71 -23.84
N SER A 443 1.40 -6.74 -24.74
CA SER A 443 1.36 -5.32 -24.35
C SER A 443 -0.05 -4.90 -23.92
N LEU A 444 -0.16 -3.97 -22.96
CA LEU A 444 -1.43 -3.33 -22.59
C LEU A 444 -2.10 -2.59 -23.77
N ASP A 445 -1.35 -2.19 -24.77
CA ASP A 445 -1.86 -1.50 -25.97
C ASP A 445 -2.26 -2.47 -27.10
N THR A 446 -2.08 -3.78 -26.91
CA THR A 446 -2.49 -4.80 -27.87
C THR A 446 -3.99 -4.73 -28.11
N ALA A 447 -4.41 -4.69 -29.38
CA ALA A 447 -5.82 -4.68 -29.73
C ALA A 447 -6.46 -6.05 -29.45
N VAL A 448 -7.68 -6.04 -28.91
CA VAL A 448 -8.39 -7.28 -28.55
C VAL A 448 -8.60 -8.18 -29.77
N LEU A 449 -8.96 -7.60 -30.90
CA LEU A 449 -9.30 -8.34 -32.11
C LEU A 449 -8.08 -8.96 -32.82
N ASP A 450 -6.86 -8.52 -32.50
CA ASP A 450 -5.63 -9.12 -33.05
C ASP A 450 -5.42 -10.53 -32.47
N LEU A 451 -5.77 -10.74 -31.21
CA LEU A 451 -5.64 -12.04 -30.52
C LEU A 451 -6.94 -12.85 -30.51
N LEU A 452 -8.09 -12.16 -30.44
CA LEU A 452 -9.40 -12.77 -30.31
C LEU A 452 -10.32 -12.25 -31.43
N PRO A 453 -10.09 -12.65 -32.69
CA PRO A 453 -10.88 -12.16 -33.82
C PRO A 453 -12.36 -12.53 -33.67
N GLY A 454 -13.24 -11.56 -33.92
CA GLY A 454 -14.70 -11.71 -33.77
C GLY A 454 -15.21 -11.70 -32.32
N SER A 455 -14.35 -11.44 -31.32
CA SER A 455 -14.78 -11.39 -29.92
C SER A 455 -15.61 -10.17 -29.56
N LEU A 456 -15.42 -9.04 -30.28
CA LEU A 456 -16.09 -7.77 -30.06
C LEU A 456 -16.74 -7.25 -31.35
N GLU A 457 -17.87 -6.58 -31.21
CA GLU A 457 -18.51 -5.84 -32.30
C GLU A 457 -19.06 -4.48 -31.84
N GLY A 458 -19.29 -3.57 -32.79
CA GLY A 458 -19.87 -2.26 -32.53
C GLY A 458 -18.91 -1.11 -32.78
N PRO A 459 -19.24 0.11 -32.31
CA PRO A 459 -18.50 1.32 -32.67
C PRO A 459 -17.05 1.28 -32.18
N GLY A 460 -16.09 1.26 -33.10
CA GLY A 460 -14.66 1.33 -32.76
C GLY A 460 -14.09 0.06 -32.11
N ALA A 461 -14.71 -1.10 -32.33
CA ALA A 461 -14.28 -2.39 -31.77
C ALA A 461 -12.81 -2.72 -32.06
N GLU A 462 -12.33 -2.33 -33.25
CA GLU A 462 -10.96 -2.50 -33.71
C GLU A 462 -9.92 -1.73 -32.90
N ARG A 463 -10.36 -0.74 -32.09
CA ARG A 463 -9.47 0.08 -31.25
C ARG A 463 -9.49 -0.32 -29.78
N VAL A 464 -10.28 -1.32 -29.40
CA VAL A 464 -10.32 -1.78 -28.01
C VAL A 464 -9.00 -2.48 -27.72
N THR A 465 -8.33 -2.08 -26.64
CA THR A 465 -7.05 -2.67 -26.19
C THR A 465 -7.21 -3.35 -24.83
N LEU A 466 -6.20 -4.11 -24.42
CA LEU A 466 -6.14 -4.71 -23.08
C LEU A 466 -6.30 -3.67 -21.96
N ALA A 467 -5.64 -2.52 -22.09
CA ALA A 467 -5.79 -1.39 -21.16
C ALA A 467 -7.24 -0.91 -21.06
N HIS A 468 -7.95 -0.78 -22.19
CA HIS A 468 -9.35 -0.35 -22.18
C HIS A 468 -10.26 -1.33 -21.42
N LEU A 469 -9.98 -2.64 -21.49
CA LEU A 469 -10.73 -3.66 -20.77
C LEU A 469 -10.50 -3.56 -19.25
N LEU A 470 -9.24 -3.42 -18.83
CA LEU A 470 -8.83 -3.38 -17.42
C LEU A 470 -9.12 -2.06 -16.72
N GLU A 471 -9.22 -0.95 -17.47
CA GLU A 471 -9.62 0.38 -16.97
C GLU A 471 -11.12 0.65 -17.11
N HIS A 472 -11.90 -0.36 -17.55
CA HIS A 472 -13.35 -0.24 -17.74
C HIS A 472 -13.79 0.85 -18.73
N THR A 473 -12.99 1.12 -19.76
CA THR A 473 -13.29 2.11 -20.80
C THR A 473 -13.51 1.51 -22.18
N ALA A 474 -13.53 0.18 -22.30
CA ALA A 474 -13.68 -0.52 -23.58
C ALA A 474 -14.93 -0.15 -24.38
N GLY A 475 -16.01 0.30 -23.74
CA GLY A 475 -17.30 0.52 -24.39
C GLY A 475 -18.32 -0.58 -24.16
N LEU A 476 -17.95 -1.62 -23.42
CA LEU A 476 -18.83 -2.71 -23.03
C LEU A 476 -19.89 -2.21 -22.02
N PRO A 477 -21.12 -2.76 -22.06
CA PRO A 477 -22.09 -2.51 -21.00
C PRO A 477 -21.60 -3.09 -19.67
N GLY A 478 -22.02 -2.48 -18.57
CA GLY A 478 -21.79 -3.00 -17.23
C GLY A 478 -22.61 -4.25 -16.95
N SER A 479 -22.53 -4.75 -15.73
CA SER A 479 -23.15 -6.01 -15.32
C SER A 479 -24.67 -6.06 -15.57
N SER A 480 -25.15 -7.18 -16.11
CA SER A 480 -26.57 -7.44 -16.35
C SER A 480 -27.20 -8.27 -15.22
N PRO A 481 -28.54 -8.21 -15.00
CA PRO A 481 -29.18 -9.10 -14.04
C PRO A 481 -28.99 -10.59 -14.40
N ALA A 482 -28.93 -10.93 -15.68
CA ALA A 482 -28.65 -12.29 -16.15
C ALA A 482 -27.28 -12.80 -15.67
N GLU A 483 -26.27 -11.94 -15.69
CA GLU A 483 -24.95 -12.25 -15.14
C GLU A 483 -25.01 -12.58 -13.64
N TYR A 484 -25.81 -11.81 -12.87
CA TYR A 484 -26.04 -12.04 -11.44
C TYR A 484 -26.92 -13.26 -11.12
N ALA A 485 -27.79 -13.64 -12.05
CA ALA A 485 -28.71 -14.76 -11.91
C ALA A 485 -28.09 -16.12 -12.23
N ALA A 486 -27.08 -16.11 -13.10
CA ALA A 486 -26.34 -17.29 -13.50
C ALA A 486 -25.69 -17.92 -12.25
N ASP A 487 -26.09 -19.15 -11.95
CA ASP A 487 -25.37 -20.03 -11.05
C ASP A 487 -24.76 -21.14 -11.90
N ALA A 488 -23.63 -20.83 -12.52
CA ALA A 488 -22.97 -21.68 -13.50
C ALA A 488 -21.55 -22.00 -13.03
N PRO A 489 -21.01 -23.20 -13.31
CA PRO A 489 -19.57 -23.39 -13.22
C PRO A 489 -18.92 -22.31 -14.09
N GLY A 490 -18.10 -21.48 -13.48
CA GLY A 490 -17.50 -20.36 -14.19
C GLY A 490 -16.66 -20.89 -15.35
N LEU A 491 -16.77 -20.25 -16.51
CA LEU A 491 -16.07 -20.68 -17.71
C LEU A 491 -14.60 -20.27 -17.63
N ASP A 492 -13.75 -21.05 -18.27
CA ASP A 492 -12.40 -20.59 -18.58
C ASP A 492 -12.50 -19.38 -19.53
N PRO A 493 -11.60 -18.38 -19.42
CA PRO A 493 -11.74 -17.12 -20.15
C PRO A 493 -11.89 -17.27 -21.67
N LEU A 494 -11.09 -18.13 -22.32
CA LEU A 494 -11.24 -18.41 -23.75
C LEU A 494 -12.58 -19.06 -24.11
N ASP A 495 -13.09 -19.97 -23.27
CA ASP A 495 -14.40 -20.59 -23.49
C ASP A 495 -15.55 -19.58 -23.29
N TYR A 496 -15.42 -18.69 -22.31
CA TYR A 496 -16.34 -17.56 -22.16
C TYR A 496 -16.41 -16.73 -23.43
N VAL A 497 -15.27 -16.39 -24.04
CA VAL A 497 -15.25 -15.65 -25.31
C VAL A 497 -15.92 -16.46 -26.42
N ARG A 498 -15.62 -17.76 -26.56
CA ARG A 498 -16.23 -18.61 -27.59
C ARG A 498 -17.75 -18.71 -27.47
N GLU A 499 -18.27 -18.79 -26.25
CA GLU A 499 -19.71 -18.94 -25.99
C GLU A 499 -20.49 -17.63 -26.05
N ARG A 500 -19.84 -16.50 -25.74
CA ARG A 500 -20.52 -15.20 -25.56
C ARG A 500 -20.22 -14.17 -26.65
N ALA A 501 -19.21 -14.42 -27.50
CA ALA A 501 -18.87 -13.52 -28.60
C ALA A 501 -19.93 -13.55 -29.73
N PRO A 502 -20.04 -12.46 -30.51
CA PRO A 502 -19.37 -11.18 -30.28
C PRO A 502 -20.04 -10.40 -29.13
N LEU A 503 -19.22 -9.81 -28.24
CA LEU A 503 -19.72 -8.88 -27.24
C LEU A 503 -19.92 -7.50 -27.88
N ARG A 504 -21.11 -6.93 -27.70
CA ARG A 504 -21.50 -5.69 -28.37
C ARG A 504 -21.17 -4.45 -27.53
N LEU A 505 -20.39 -3.55 -28.13
CA LEU A 505 -20.04 -2.25 -27.58
C LEU A 505 -21.24 -1.29 -27.63
N ARG A 506 -21.48 -0.55 -26.55
CA ARG A 506 -22.48 0.54 -26.48
C ARG A 506 -21.92 1.86 -27.01
N TRP A 507 -20.62 2.08 -26.87
CA TRP A 507 -19.93 3.29 -27.34
C TRP A 507 -18.47 3.00 -27.72
N ALA A 508 -17.82 3.96 -28.38
CA ALA A 508 -16.43 3.84 -28.79
C ALA A 508 -15.47 3.74 -27.59
N PRO A 509 -14.39 2.95 -27.68
CA PRO A 509 -13.44 2.79 -26.57
C PRO A 509 -12.86 4.11 -26.10
N GLY A 510 -12.71 4.23 -24.78
CA GLY A 510 -12.15 5.38 -24.10
C GLY A 510 -13.10 6.58 -23.98
N LEU A 511 -14.32 6.49 -24.53
CA LEU A 511 -15.31 7.58 -24.45
C LEU A 511 -15.95 7.68 -23.06
N HIS A 512 -16.35 6.55 -22.49
CA HIS A 512 -16.95 6.50 -21.16
C HIS A 512 -16.41 5.32 -20.36
N HIS A 513 -16.43 5.47 -19.04
CA HIS A 513 -16.17 4.38 -18.10
C HIS A 513 -17.47 3.61 -17.84
N SER A 514 -17.41 2.28 -17.88
CA SER A 514 -18.48 1.37 -17.47
C SER A 514 -17.88 0.11 -16.87
N TYR A 515 -18.25 -0.13 -15.61
CA TYR A 515 -17.75 -1.23 -14.80
C TYR A 515 -18.28 -2.57 -15.36
N ALA A 516 -17.52 -3.14 -16.30
CA ALA A 516 -17.92 -4.32 -17.08
C ALA A 516 -17.10 -5.56 -16.70
N ASN A 517 -17.75 -6.56 -16.09
CA ASN A 517 -17.10 -7.81 -15.70
C ASN A 517 -16.67 -8.66 -16.92
N ALA A 518 -17.46 -8.62 -18.00
CA ALA A 518 -17.14 -9.28 -19.26
C ALA A 518 -15.78 -8.79 -19.81
N GLY A 519 -15.49 -7.48 -19.71
CA GLY A 519 -14.24 -6.92 -20.19
C GLY A 519 -13.01 -7.51 -19.51
N VAL A 520 -13.05 -7.68 -18.19
CA VAL A 520 -11.95 -8.31 -17.44
C VAL A 520 -11.79 -9.79 -17.80
N THR A 521 -12.88 -10.48 -18.13
CA THR A 521 -12.82 -11.88 -18.58
C THR A 521 -12.20 -11.99 -19.98
N VAL A 522 -12.53 -11.06 -20.89
CA VAL A 522 -11.86 -10.96 -22.20
C VAL A 522 -10.37 -10.63 -22.02
N ALA A 523 -10.00 -9.75 -21.08
CA ALA A 523 -8.61 -9.45 -20.78
C ALA A 523 -7.83 -10.70 -20.34
N ALA A 524 -8.41 -11.52 -19.45
CA ALA A 524 -7.83 -12.80 -19.08
C ALA A 524 -7.71 -13.77 -20.28
N ALA A 525 -8.70 -13.79 -21.19
CA ALA A 525 -8.65 -14.61 -22.40
C ALA A 525 -7.55 -14.17 -23.38
N MET A 526 -7.27 -12.86 -23.47
CA MET A 526 -6.13 -12.36 -24.25
C MET A 526 -4.80 -12.86 -23.67
N VAL A 527 -4.69 -12.85 -22.34
CA VAL A 527 -3.51 -13.36 -21.64
C VAL A 527 -3.33 -14.87 -21.85
N GLU A 528 -4.41 -15.66 -21.77
CA GLU A 528 -4.38 -17.10 -22.11
C GLU A 528 -3.95 -17.34 -23.55
N ALA A 529 -4.53 -16.58 -24.50
CA ALA A 529 -4.20 -16.70 -25.93
C ALA A 529 -2.73 -16.38 -26.21
N ALA A 530 -2.19 -15.34 -25.58
CA ALA A 530 -0.81 -14.90 -25.79
C ALA A 530 0.21 -15.89 -25.21
N TRP A 531 -0.06 -16.46 -24.02
CA TRP A 531 0.85 -17.43 -23.39
C TRP A 531 0.64 -18.88 -23.83
N GLY A 532 -0.52 -19.21 -24.39
CA GLY A 532 -0.88 -20.60 -24.74
C GLY A 532 -1.10 -21.51 -23.53
N ALA A 533 -1.51 -20.96 -22.38
CA ALA A 533 -1.76 -21.70 -21.15
C ALA A 533 -3.03 -21.22 -20.46
N GLY A 534 -3.66 -22.11 -19.67
CA GLY A 534 -4.90 -21.81 -18.96
C GLY A 534 -4.72 -20.83 -17.81
N PHE A 535 -5.76 -20.05 -17.54
CA PHE A 535 -5.80 -18.93 -16.60
C PHE A 535 -5.38 -19.33 -15.20
N ASP A 536 -5.89 -20.44 -14.67
CA ASP A 536 -5.55 -20.89 -13.31
C ASP A 536 -4.06 -21.27 -13.20
N ALA A 537 -3.49 -21.86 -14.23
CA ALA A 537 -2.07 -22.23 -14.26
C ALA A 537 -1.20 -20.97 -14.35
N LEU A 538 -1.57 -20.02 -15.21
CA LEU A 538 -0.90 -18.74 -15.35
C LEU A 538 -0.98 -17.90 -14.08
N MET A 539 -2.16 -17.78 -13.47
CA MET A 539 -2.38 -17.07 -12.22
C MET A 539 -1.53 -17.64 -11.09
N ARG A 540 -1.46 -18.98 -10.97
CA ARG A 540 -0.58 -19.63 -9.98
C ARG A 540 0.90 -19.39 -10.27
N ARG A 541 1.32 -19.49 -11.53
CA ARG A 541 2.74 -19.39 -11.91
C ARG A 541 3.28 -17.96 -11.81
N GLU A 542 2.51 -16.99 -12.26
CA GLU A 542 2.99 -15.61 -12.47
C GLU A 542 2.61 -14.65 -11.35
N VAL A 543 1.58 -14.97 -10.56
CA VAL A 543 1.05 -14.07 -9.50
C VAL A 543 1.07 -14.75 -8.14
N LEU A 544 0.27 -15.81 -7.95
CA LEU A 544 0.04 -16.35 -6.61
C LEU A 544 1.27 -17.06 -6.03
N GLY A 545 1.97 -17.86 -6.83
CA GLY A 545 3.19 -18.57 -6.44
C GLY A 545 4.32 -17.63 -6.03
N PRO A 546 4.72 -16.66 -6.88
CA PRO A 546 5.73 -15.66 -6.53
C PRO A 546 5.40 -14.84 -5.29
N LEU A 547 4.11 -14.57 -5.04
CA LEU A 547 3.65 -13.85 -3.85
C LEU A 547 3.46 -14.75 -2.61
N GLY A 548 3.66 -16.07 -2.72
CA GLY A 548 3.42 -17.02 -1.63
C GLY A 548 1.96 -17.14 -1.19
N MET A 549 1.01 -16.82 -2.08
CA MET A 549 -0.44 -16.84 -1.83
C MET A 549 -1.02 -18.25 -2.01
N ALA A 550 -0.58 -19.20 -1.18
CA ALA A 550 -0.90 -20.62 -1.32
C ALA A 550 -2.37 -20.97 -1.04
N ASP A 551 -3.07 -20.17 -0.25
CA ASP A 551 -4.47 -20.37 0.13
C ASP A 551 -5.44 -19.57 -0.76
N THR A 552 -4.93 -19.01 -1.85
CA THR A 552 -5.70 -18.24 -2.82
C THR A 552 -5.87 -19.03 -4.12
N ASP A 553 -7.10 -19.06 -4.62
CA ASP A 553 -7.40 -19.64 -5.93
C ASP A 553 -8.62 -18.96 -6.56
N PHE A 554 -8.84 -19.26 -7.84
CA PHE A 554 -10.09 -18.98 -8.52
C PHE A 554 -10.88 -20.27 -8.53
N ALA A 555 -11.92 -20.36 -7.72
CA ALA A 555 -12.74 -21.57 -7.60
C ALA A 555 -13.17 -22.07 -9.00
N GLY A 556 -12.67 -23.23 -9.41
CA GLY A 556 -13.09 -23.93 -10.63
C GLY A 556 -14.44 -24.64 -10.45
N ALA A 557 -14.86 -25.44 -11.43
CA ALA A 557 -16.17 -26.11 -11.45
C ALA A 557 -16.47 -27.04 -10.24
N GLY A 558 -15.45 -27.42 -9.45
CA GLY A 558 -15.57 -28.28 -8.27
C GLY A 558 -15.39 -27.53 -6.95
N ALA A 559 -16.39 -27.65 -6.07
CA ALA A 559 -16.44 -27.26 -4.66
C ALA A 559 -15.74 -25.94 -4.25
N VAL A 560 -16.55 -24.92 -4.03
CA VAL A 560 -16.13 -23.70 -3.34
C VAL A 560 -15.91 -24.06 -1.87
N ASP A 561 -14.66 -24.27 -1.45
CA ASP A 561 -14.28 -24.48 -0.04
C ASP A 561 -14.40 -23.20 0.82
N ALA A 562 -15.26 -22.25 0.40
CA ALA A 562 -15.57 -21.06 1.17
C ALA A 562 -16.79 -21.33 2.06
N PRO A 563 -16.70 -21.10 3.38
CA PRO A 563 -17.78 -21.31 4.34
C PRO A 563 -18.96 -20.40 4.06
N PRO A 564 -20.22 -20.80 4.32
CA PRO A 564 -21.42 -20.02 4.00
C PRO A 564 -21.36 -18.56 4.48
N SER A 565 -21.95 -17.66 3.71
CA SER A 565 -22.12 -16.25 4.08
C SER A 565 -23.53 -15.96 4.59
N PHE A 566 -23.79 -14.73 5.04
CA PHE A 566 -25.03 -14.34 5.71
C PHE A 566 -25.66 -13.08 5.10
N ALA A 567 -26.99 -13.03 5.14
CA ALA A 567 -27.75 -11.83 4.78
C ALA A 567 -27.50 -10.69 5.79
N ALA A 568 -28.05 -9.50 5.50
CA ALA A 568 -27.85 -8.32 6.35
C ALA A 568 -28.41 -8.48 7.77
N ASP A 569 -29.31 -9.45 8.00
CA ASP A 569 -29.82 -9.81 9.33
C ASP A 569 -28.86 -10.73 10.13
N GLY A 570 -27.81 -11.27 9.49
CA GLY A 570 -26.85 -12.18 10.11
C GLY A 570 -27.42 -13.57 10.46
N GLN A 571 -28.67 -13.86 10.06
CA GLN A 571 -29.36 -15.12 10.36
C GLN A 571 -29.52 -15.97 9.12
N ARG A 572 -29.93 -15.37 8.00
CA ARG A 572 -30.21 -16.13 6.78
C ARG A 572 -28.90 -16.48 6.09
N VAL A 573 -28.59 -17.78 6.06
CA VAL A 573 -27.47 -18.34 5.30
C VAL A 573 -27.67 -18.11 3.82
N MET A 574 -26.61 -17.66 3.15
CA MET A 574 -26.56 -17.44 1.71
C MET A 574 -25.57 -18.44 1.08
N PRO A 575 -25.99 -19.20 0.06
CA PRO A 575 -25.11 -20.16 -0.59
C PRO A 575 -24.00 -19.43 -1.37
N PRO A 576 -22.81 -20.04 -1.56
CA PRO A 576 -21.77 -19.45 -2.38
C PRO A 576 -22.22 -19.35 -3.84
N TRP A 577 -22.33 -18.12 -4.34
CA TRP A 577 -22.83 -17.85 -5.69
C TRP A 577 -21.78 -18.06 -6.79
N ARG A 578 -22.02 -18.92 -7.79
CA ARG A 578 -21.03 -19.18 -8.86
C ARG A 578 -21.19 -18.22 -10.04
N MET A 579 -20.21 -17.35 -10.26
CA MET A 579 -20.24 -16.36 -11.35
C MET A 579 -19.65 -16.94 -12.65
N PRO A 580 -20.27 -16.69 -13.81
CA PRO A 580 -19.73 -17.14 -15.10
C PRO A 580 -18.42 -16.44 -15.50
N VAL A 581 -18.18 -15.23 -14.97
CA VAL A 581 -17.03 -14.36 -15.24
C VAL A 581 -15.96 -14.51 -14.15
N ARG A 582 -15.29 -15.68 -14.10
CA ARG A 582 -14.34 -16.02 -13.01
C ARG A 582 -13.26 -14.97 -12.74
N PRO A 583 -12.53 -14.45 -13.75
CA PRO A 583 -11.49 -13.45 -13.54
C PRO A 583 -11.98 -12.15 -12.89
N ALA A 584 -13.28 -11.86 -13.02
CA ALA A 584 -13.85 -10.61 -12.53
C ALA A 584 -14.44 -10.69 -11.12
N GLY A 585 -14.64 -11.89 -10.54
CA GLY A 585 -15.45 -12.00 -9.31
C GLY A 585 -15.35 -13.28 -8.48
N SER A 586 -14.53 -14.27 -8.86
CA SER A 586 -14.59 -15.62 -8.25
C SER A 586 -13.43 -16.02 -7.35
N VAL A 587 -12.51 -15.11 -7.01
CA VAL A 587 -11.38 -15.44 -6.13
C VAL A 587 -11.85 -15.84 -4.72
N VAL A 588 -11.29 -16.94 -4.24
CA VAL A 588 -11.33 -17.39 -2.84
C VAL A 588 -9.93 -17.20 -2.26
N THR A 589 -9.83 -16.61 -1.08
CA THR A 589 -8.54 -16.18 -0.51
C THR A 589 -8.62 -16.06 1.02
N THR A 590 -7.49 -15.78 1.65
CA THR A 590 -7.35 -15.49 3.09
C THR A 590 -6.86 -14.06 3.31
N ALA A 591 -7.02 -13.54 4.52
CA ALA A 591 -6.49 -12.22 4.84
C ALA A 591 -4.96 -12.20 4.79
N ALA A 592 -4.30 -13.31 5.16
CA ALA A 592 -2.85 -13.47 5.10
C ALA A 592 -2.32 -13.35 3.67
N ASP A 593 -2.93 -14.05 2.71
CA ASP A 593 -2.48 -14.02 1.31
C ASP A 593 -2.66 -12.64 0.67
N LEU A 594 -3.81 -12.00 0.90
CA LEU A 594 -4.00 -10.62 0.45
C LEU A 594 -3.07 -9.64 1.19
N GLY A 595 -2.63 -9.98 2.41
CA GLY A 595 -1.58 -9.26 3.14
C GLY A 595 -0.24 -9.32 2.41
N ARG A 596 0.18 -10.51 1.95
CA ARG A 596 1.39 -10.68 1.14
C ARG A 596 1.32 -9.92 -0.18
N LEU A 597 0.15 -9.91 -0.82
CA LEU A 597 -0.09 -9.08 -1.99
C LEU A 597 0.17 -7.60 -1.69
N LEU A 598 -0.35 -7.09 -0.57
CA LEU A 598 -0.13 -5.69 -0.18
C LEU A 598 1.34 -5.40 0.15
N GLU A 599 2.06 -6.31 0.82
CA GLU A 599 3.50 -6.17 1.04
C GLU A 599 4.25 -5.97 -0.28
N ALA A 600 3.97 -6.83 -1.28
CA ALA A 600 4.61 -6.75 -2.58
C ALA A 600 4.26 -5.45 -3.34
N LEU A 601 3.00 -4.99 -3.27
CA LEU A 601 2.59 -3.73 -3.89
C LEU A 601 3.19 -2.49 -3.20
N LEU A 602 3.57 -2.60 -1.92
CA LEU A 602 4.11 -1.50 -1.11
C LEU A 602 5.65 -1.51 -0.99
N ALA A 603 6.31 -2.59 -1.41
CA ALA A 603 7.77 -2.70 -1.43
C ALA A 603 8.40 -1.72 -2.44
N ASP A 604 7.78 -1.54 -3.61
CA ASP A 604 8.23 -0.67 -4.72
C ASP A 604 9.71 -0.85 -5.13
N ASP A 605 10.27 -2.02 -4.83
CA ASP A 605 11.68 -2.38 -5.03
C ASP A 605 11.92 -3.21 -6.29
N GLY A 606 10.88 -3.44 -7.09
CA GLY A 606 10.95 -4.28 -8.29
C GLY A 606 10.86 -5.79 -8.01
N SER A 607 10.68 -6.23 -6.76
CA SER A 607 10.69 -7.65 -6.39
C SER A 607 9.54 -8.45 -7.03
N PHE A 608 8.37 -7.85 -7.20
CA PHE A 608 7.21 -8.48 -7.86
C PHE A 608 6.82 -7.82 -9.18
N LEU A 609 6.68 -6.49 -9.18
CA LEU A 609 6.43 -5.67 -10.37
C LEU A 609 7.48 -4.56 -10.41
N SER A 610 7.93 -4.20 -11.61
CA SER A 610 8.78 -3.04 -11.82
C SER A 610 8.08 -1.76 -11.35
N PRO A 611 8.82 -0.71 -10.96
CA PRO A 611 8.24 0.59 -10.60
C PRO A 611 7.35 1.16 -11.72
N ALA A 612 7.72 0.95 -12.99
CA ALA A 612 6.91 1.37 -14.13
C ALA A 612 5.57 0.63 -14.21
N ALA A 613 5.55 -0.69 -13.96
CA ALA A 613 4.33 -1.48 -13.92
C ALA A 613 3.44 -1.10 -12.72
N LEU A 614 4.03 -0.77 -11.55
CA LEU A 614 3.30 -0.26 -10.39
C LEU A 614 2.65 1.10 -10.68
N VAL A 615 3.38 2.03 -11.31
CA VAL A 615 2.79 3.29 -11.80
C VAL A 615 1.62 3.00 -12.74
N ARG A 616 1.80 2.05 -13.66
CA ARG A 616 0.76 1.69 -14.63
C ARG A 616 -0.47 1.04 -14.00
N LEU A 617 -0.30 0.27 -12.93
CA LEU A 617 -1.38 -0.27 -12.11
C LEU A 617 -2.20 0.86 -11.46
N HIS A 618 -1.53 1.92 -10.98
CA HIS A 618 -2.15 3.06 -10.29
C HIS A 618 -2.80 4.07 -11.23
N GLU A 619 -2.20 4.32 -12.38
CA GLU A 619 -2.59 5.40 -13.27
C GLU A 619 -3.40 4.88 -14.46
N GLY A 620 -4.70 5.16 -14.45
CA GLY A 620 -5.53 4.97 -15.65
C GLY A 620 -5.14 5.98 -16.72
N ARG A 621 -5.17 5.56 -18.00
CA ARG A 621 -4.72 6.38 -19.14
C ARG A 621 -5.78 6.54 -20.23
N THR A 622 -6.81 5.70 -20.23
CA THR A 622 -7.74 5.57 -21.36
C THR A 622 -8.99 6.45 -21.24
N SER A 623 -9.34 6.93 -20.05
CA SER A 623 -10.52 7.78 -19.84
C SER A 623 -10.28 9.23 -20.30
N PRO A 624 -11.34 10.04 -20.55
CA PRO A 624 -11.17 11.45 -20.93
C PRO A 624 -10.43 12.28 -19.86
N VAL A 625 -10.71 12.04 -18.58
CA VAL A 625 -10.03 12.72 -17.46
C VAL A 625 -8.54 12.37 -17.43
N ALA A 626 -8.21 11.10 -17.65
CA ALA A 626 -6.83 10.63 -17.70
C ALA A 626 -6.03 11.32 -18.80
N ARG A 627 -6.58 11.35 -20.03
CA ARG A 627 -5.92 11.97 -21.20
C ARG A 627 -5.74 13.47 -21.06
N ALA A 628 -6.61 14.13 -20.29
CA ALA A 628 -6.48 15.55 -19.99
C ALA A 628 -5.43 15.84 -18.89
N GLY A 629 -4.79 14.82 -18.31
CA GLY A 629 -3.79 14.97 -17.25
C GLY A 629 -4.38 14.92 -15.83
N GLY A 630 -5.61 14.43 -15.65
CA GLY A 630 -6.22 14.24 -14.34
C GLY A 630 -5.60 13.04 -13.60
N GLY A 631 -5.04 13.29 -12.42
CA GLY A 631 -4.16 12.32 -11.73
C GLY A 631 -4.85 11.33 -10.78
N ALA A 632 -5.65 11.79 -9.82
CA ALA A 632 -6.21 10.88 -8.80
C ALA A 632 -7.74 11.00 -8.71
N GLY A 633 -8.40 9.85 -8.82
CA GLY A 633 -9.82 9.70 -9.13
C GLY A 633 -10.10 8.91 -10.41
N VAL A 634 -9.07 8.67 -11.23
CA VAL A 634 -9.15 7.83 -12.44
C VAL A 634 -8.93 6.36 -12.08
N TYR A 635 -9.82 5.48 -12.54
CA TYR A 635 -9.71 4.04 -12.39
C TYR A 635 -8.48 3.50 -13.14
N GLY A 636 -7.53 2.90 -12.40
CA GLY A 636 -6.34 2.25 -12.95
C GLY A 636 -6.62 0.80 -13.38
N LEU A 637 -5.59 -0.01 -13.58
CA LEU A 637 -5.78 -1.40 -14.04
C LEU A 637 -6.31 -2.27 -12.89
N GLY A 638 -7.61 -2.56 -12.87
CA GLY A 638 -8.23 -3.34 -11.78
C GLY A 638 -7.99 -2.76 -10.38
N ASN A 639 -7.62 -1.48 -10.29
CA ASN A 639 -7.15 -0.81 -9.09
C ASN A 639 -7.66 0.63 -9.11
N PHE A 640 -8.48 1.02 -8.14
CA PHE A 640 -9.11 2.35 -8.17
C PHE A 640 -8.70 3.20 -6.96
N PRO A 641 -8.52 4.52 -7.19
CA PRO A 641 -8.30 5.44 -6.11
C PRO A 641 -9.60 5.81 -5.41
N TYR A 642 -9.55 6.04 -4.10
CA TYR A 642 -10.62 6.68 -3.36
C TYR A 642 -10.04 7.57 -2.26
N ILE A 643 -10.78 8.60 -1.86
CA ILE A 643 -10.33 9.51 -0.80
C ILE A 643 -10.86 9.05 0.55
N ALA A 644 -9.98 8.94 1.53
CA ALA A 644 -10.34 8.83 2.94
C ALA A 644 -9.43 9.75 3.77
N ASN A 645 -10.01 10.49 4.72
CA ASN A 645 -9.30 11.42 5.60
C ASN A 645 -8.34 12.39 4.87
N GLY A 646 -8.76 12.90 3.70
CA GLY A 646 -7.96 13.82 2.89
C GLY A 646 -6.76 13.18 2.17
N ARG A 647 -6.69 11.85 2.09
CA ARG A 647 -5.65 11.09 1.39
C ARG A 647 -6.25 10.19 0.32
N SER A 648 -5.54 10.02 -0.78
CA SER A 648 -5.93 9.12 -1.88
C SER A 648 -5.37 7.73 -1.62
N LEU A 649 -6.20 6.83 -1.11
CA LEU A 649 -5.89 5.41 -1.04
C LEU A 649 -6.12 4.77 -2.41
N ARG A 650 -5.43 3.66 -2.66
CA ARG A 650 -5.54 2.78 -3.82
C ARG A 650 -6.09 1.43 -3.35
N GLY A 651 -6.59 0.62 -4.26
CA GLY A 651 -6.99 -0.76 -3.98
C GLY A 651 -8.24 -1.18 -4.74
N HIS A 652 -8.95 -2.16 -4.18
CA HIS A 652 -10.19 -2.64 -4.76
C HIS A 652 -11.12 -3.22 -3.68
N TRP A 653 -12.44 -2.99 -3.82
CA TRP A 653 -13.45 -3.62 -2.97
C TRP A 653 -14.21 -4.71 -3.70
N GLY A 654 -14.54 -5.79 -3.00
CA GLY A 654 -15.26 -6.92 -3.53
C GLY A 654 -16.62 -7.08 -2.87
N ARG A 655 -17.63 -7.44 -3.65
CA ARG A 655 -18.93 -7.85 -3.10
C ARG A 655 -19.49 -9.02 -3.91
N THR A 656 -19.85 -10.08 -3.20
CA THR A 656 -20.66 -11.19 -3.72
C THR A 656 -21.83 -11.43 -2.78
N GLU A 657 -22.64 -12.46 -3.02
CA GLU A 657 -23.76 -12.77 -2.15
C GLU A 657 -23.28 -13.09 -0.72
N GLY A 658 -23.63 -12.21 0.23
CA GLY A 658 -23.23 -12.28 1.63
C GLY A 658 -21.75 -12.03 1.95
N TYR A 659 -20.83 -11.89 0.99
CA TYR A 659 -19.42 -11.56 1.29
C TYR A 659 -19.07 -10.13 0.88
N GLN A 660 -18.20 -9.51 1.68
CA GLN A 660 -17.58 -8.24 1.31
C GLN A 660 -16.07 -8.31 1.59
N ALA A 661 -15.30 -7.73 0.70
CA ALA A 661 -13.85 -7.65 0.80
C ALA A 661 -13.37 -6.23 0.51
N SER A 662 -12.27 -5.83 1.13
CA SER A 662 -11.60 -4.56 0.85
C SER A 662 -10.10 -4.77 0.93
N VAL A 663 -9.41 -4.42 -0.14
CA VAL A 663 -7.96 -4.24 -0.18
C VAL A 663 -7.74 -2.76 -0.39
N ALA A 664 -6.99 -2.12 0.49
CA ALA A 664 -6.71 -0.70 0.40
C ALA A 664 -5.30 -0.39 0.86
N TYR A 665 -4.62 0.55 0.20
CA TYR A 665 -3.27 0.93 0.55
C TYR A 665 -2.94 2.35 0.10
N LEU A 666 -2.02 2.97 0.80
CA LEU A 666 -1.40 4.25 0.51
C LEU A 666 0.07 3.95 0.19
N PRO A 667 0.50 4.12 -1.08
CA PRO A 667 1.91 4.01 -1.43
C PRO A 667 2.77 4.96 -0.59
N GLY A 668 3.97 4.52 -0.23
CA GLY A 668 4.97 5.38 0.42
C GLY A 668 5.46 6.48 -0.54
N PRO A 669 6.28 7.43 -0.04
CA PRO A 669 7.03 8.33 -0.92
C PRO A 669 7.84 7.52 -1.95
N PRO A 670 7.91 7.95 -3.21
CA PRO A 670 8.71 7.27 -4.23
C PRO A 670 10.15 7.05 -3.74
N GLY A 671 10.70 5.84 -3.92
CA GLY A 671 12.07 5.51 -3.51
C GLY A 671 12.25 5.15 -2.02
N VAL A 672 11.18 5.14 -1.21
CA VAL A 672 11.22 4.68 0.19
C VAL A 672 10.50 3.34 0.31
N SER A 673 11.24 2.25 0.15
CA SER A 673 10.73 0.88 0.32
C SER A 673 10.16 0.69 1.73
N GLY A 674 8.91 0.22 1.81
CA GLY A 674 8.22 -0.01 3.09
C GLY A 674 7.62 1.22 3.75
N GLY A 675 7.69 2.42 3.16
CA GLY A 675 7.02 3.62 3.70
C GLY A 675 5.50 3.64 3.51
N GLY A 676 4.94 2.69 2.75
CA GLY A 676 3.52 2.58 2.48
C GLY A 676 2.74 1.88 3.58
N ARG A 677 1.42 2.13 3.62
CA ARG A 677 0.51 1.54 4.61
C ARG A 677 -0.74 1.00 3.94
N GLY A 678 -1.32 -0.07 4.45
CA GLY A 678 -2.54 -0.63 3.88
C GLY A 678 -3.27 -1.58 4.79
N TYR A 679 -4.37 -2.12 4.30
CA TYR A 679 -5.14 -3.13 5.00
C TYR A 679 -5.92 -4.04 4.06
N VAL A 680 -6.23 -5.21 4.59
CA VAL A 680 -7.19 -6.17 4.06
C VAL A 680 -8.33 -6.31 5.06
N LEU A 681 -9.57 -6.30 4.56
CA LEU A 681 -10.78 -6.62 5.31
C LEU A 681 -11.57 -7.67 4.53
N LEU A 682 -11.89 -8.78 5.18
CA LEU A 682 -12.76 -9.83 4.65
C LEU A 682 -13.90 -10.07 5.64
N VAL A 683 -15.15 -10.08 5.16
CA VAL A 683 -16.33 -10.34 5.98
C VAL A 683 -17.35 -11.23 5.27
N ASP A 684 -18.17 -11.93 6.05
CA ASP A 684 -19.17 -12.90 5.59
C ASP A 684 -20.63 -12.43 5.76
N THR A 685 -20.87 -11.10 5.83
CA THR A 685 -22.23 -10.55 5.90
C THR A 685 -22.54 -9.51 4.83
N ALA A 686 -23.83 -9.40 4.47
CA ALA A 686 -24.38 -8.31 3.66
C ALA A 686 -24.72 -7.03 4.46
N ASP A 687 -24.39 -6.95 5.76
CA ASP A 687 -24.56 -5.73 6.57
C ASP A 687 -23.61 -4.60 6.11
N ARG A 688 -24.13 -3.70 5.27
CA ARG A 688 -23.37 -2.58 4.69
C ARG A 688 -22.99 -1.53 5.73
N ALA A 689 -23.79 -1.36 6.77
CA ALA A 689 -23.54 -0.36 7.79
C ALA A 689 -22.34 -0.77 8.65
N ALA A 690 -22.27 -2.05 9.04
CA ALA A 690 -21.12 -2.59 9.75
C ALA A 690 -19.83 -2.52 8.91
N VAL A 691 -19.88 -2.92 7.64
CA VAL A 691 -18.70 -2.86 6.75
C VAL A 691 -18.21 -1.43 6.53
N SER A 692 -19.13 -0.47 6.40
CA SER A 692 -18.77 0.95 6.30
C SER A 692 -18.03 1.45 7.55
N ARG A 693 -18.51 1.08 8.75
CA ARG A 693 -17.82 1.42 10.01
C ARG A 693 -16.44 0.75 10.12
N LEU A 694 -16.33 -0.53 9.75
CA LEU A 694 -15.06 -1.25 9.74
C LEU A 694 -14.04 -0.60 8.81
N ARG A 695 -14.45 -0.29 7.57
CA ARG A 695 -13.61 0.42 6.61
C ARG A 695 -13.18 1.79 7.12
N SER A 696 -14.11 2.57 7.70
CA SER A 696 -13.77 3.89 8.25
C SER A 696 -12.70 3.80 9.35
N ALA A 697 -12.79 2.80 10.24
CA ALA A 697 -11.77 2.56 11.25
C ALA A 697 -10.39 2.20 10.65
N LEU A 698 -10.39 1.35 9.61
CA LEU A 698 -9.17 0.92 8.91
C LEU A 698 -8.56 2.04 8.06
N ASP A 699 -9.37 2.81 7.35
CA ASP A 699 -8.95 4.00 6.62
C ASP A 699 -8.33 5.02 7.59
N GLY A 700 -8.97 5.26 8.74
CA GLY A 700 -8.44 6.07 9.84
C GLY A 700 -7.06 5.62 10.29
N HIS A 701 -6.89 4.31 10.48
CA HIS A 701 -5.61 3.72 10.87
C HIS A 701 -4.52 3.88 9.80
N ALA A 702 -4.83 3.57 8.54
CA ALA A 702 -3.89 3.68 7.42
C ALA A 702 -3.42 5.13 7.20
N THR A 703 -4.28 6.12 7.46
CA THR A 703 -3.96 7.55 7.28
C THR A 703 -3.40 8.26 8.51
N ARG A 704 -3.20 7.55 9.63
CA ARG A 704 -2.84 8.20 10.91
C ARG A 704 -1.53 8.96 10.85
N GLY A 705 -1.47 10.11 11.52
CA GLY A 705 -0.25 10.92 11.64
C GLY A 705 0.20 11.59 10.33
N LEU A 706 -0.55 11.43 9.23
CA LEU A 706 -0.28 12.12 7.98
C LEU A 706 -1.11 13.41 7.91
N PRO A 707 -0.51 14.58 7.59
CA PRO A 707 -1.27 15.81 7.38
C PRO A 707 -2.27 15.63 6.23
N ALA A 708 -3.37 16.37 6.17
CA ALA A 708 -4.23 16.33 5.00
C ALA A 708 -3.45 16.81 3.76
N ALA A 709 -3.63 16.16 2.59
CA ALA A 709 -2.99 16.65 1.37
C ALA A 709 -3.55 18.04 1.03
N ALA A 710 -2.67 19.00 0.74
CA ALA A 710 -3.11 20.34 0.37
C ALA A 710 -3.87 20.28 -0.97
N PRO A 711 -5.11 20.77 -1.04
CA PRO A 711 -5.88 20.79 -2.28
C PRO A 711 -5.22 21.74 -3.29
N ALA A 712 -5.10 21.34 -4.56
CA ALA A 712 -4.56 22.18 -5.64
C ALA A 712 -5.24 23.58 -5.72
N ALA A 713 -4.49 24.65 -5.98
CA ALA A 713 -5.11 25.97 -6.12
C ALA A 713 -6.04 26.05 -7.35
N SER A 714 -7.02 26.96 -7.29
CA SER A 714 -7.81 27.33 -8.46
C SER A 714 -6.94 27.99 -9.52
N VAL A 715 -7.13 27.64 -10.79
CA VAL A 715 -6.51 28.35 -11.94
C VAL A 715 -7.45 29.39 -12.57
N GLY A 716 -8.61 29.64 -11.97
CA GLY A 716 -9.60 30.62 -12.43
C GLY A 716 -10.99 30.02 -12.70
N PRO A 717 -11.89 30.80 -13.32
CA PRO A 717 -13.28 30.40 -13.55
C PRO A 717 -13.43 29.42 -14.70
N ALA A 718 -14.46 28.57 -14.62
CA ALA A 718 -14.88 27.74 -15.75
C ALA A 718 -15.41 28.60 -16.91
N PRO A 719 -15.22 28.19 -18.18
CA PRO A 719 -15.82 28.88 -19.31
C PRO A 719 -17.36 28.90 -19.21
N ASP A 720 -17.99 30.04 -19.53
CA ASP A 720 -19.46 30.18 -19.54
C ASP A 720 -20.15 29.15 -20.44
N ALA A 721 -19.45 28.71 -21.50
CA ALA A 721 -19.92 27.66 -22.40
C ALA A 721 -20.22 26.35 -21.67
N VAL A 722 -19.64 26.06 -20.50
CA VAL A 722 -19.87 24.84 -19.69
C VAL A 722 -21.20 24.91 -18.90
N ALA A 723 -21.79 26.10 -18.73
CA ALA A 723 -23.04 26.28 -17.99
C ALA A 723 -24.22 25.56 -18.66
N GLY A 724 -24.93 24.70 -17.94
CA GLY A 724 -26.06 23.97 -18.53
C GLY A 724 -26.63 22.84 -17.69
N LEU A 725 -27.62 22.15 -18.26
CA LEU A 725 -28.20 20.93 -17.73
C LEU A 725 -27.56 19.74 -18.43
N TYR A 726 -27.13 18.75 -17.65
CA TYR A 726 -26.44 17.56 -18.13
C TYR A 726 -27.16 16.31 -17.60
N GLU A 727 -27.40 15.33 -18.46
CA GLU A 727 -27.97 14.03 -18.05
C GLU A 727 -26.90 12.96 -18.06
N ASN A 728 -27.04 11.95 -17.19
CA ASN A 728 -26.15 10.79 -17.17
C ASN A 728 -26.27 10.02 -18.50
N ALA A 729 -25.16 9.94 -19.24
CA ALA A 729 -25.08 9.35 -20.57
C ALA A 729 -24.45 7.94 -20.58
N SER A 730 -23.70 7.58 -19.55
CA SER A 730 -22.88 6.36 -19.51
C SER A 730 -23.15 5.43 -18.34
N HIS A 731 -24.30 5.57 -17.68
CA HIS A 731 -24.67 4.67 -16.59
C HIS A 731 -24.45 3.19 -16.96
N ASP A 732 -23.86 2.44 -16.04
CA ASP A 732 -23.30 1.10 -16.26
C ASP A 732 -24.31 0.08 -16.78
N SER A 733 -25.53 0.12 -16.25
CA SER A 733 -26.60 -0.81 -16.53
C SER A 733 -27.53 -0.25 -17.60
N VAL A 734 -27.57 -0.94 -18.75
CA VAL A 734 -28.40 -0.56 -19.91
C VAL A 734 -29.88 -0.42 -19.53
N GLN A 735 -30.42 -1.37 -18.75
CA GLN A 735 -31.81 -1.38 -18.33
C GLN A 735 -32.18 -0.24 -17.37
N ARG A 736 -31.19 0.36 -16.69
CA ARG A 736 -31.39 1.46 -15.74
C ARG A 736 -31.01 2.83 -16.30
N ALA A 737 -30.23 2.87 -17.38
CA ALA A 737 -29.64 4.09 -17.91
C ALA A 737 -30.66 5.21 -18.17
N TRP A 738 -31.86 4.87 -18.63
CA TRP A 738 -32.94 5.82 -18.89
C TRP A 738 -33.46 6.52 -17.62
N LEU A 739 -33.56 5.77 -16.52
CA LEU A 739 -34.04 6.27 -15.25
C LEU A 739 -33.01 7.24 -14.66
N PHE A 740 -31.74 6.88 -14.75
CA PHE A 740 -30.63 7.72 -14.30
C PHE A 740 -30.42 8.95 -15.18
N ALA A 741 -30.69 8.89 -16.48
CA ALA A 741 -30.73 10.09 -17.32
C ALA A 741 -31.78 11.12 -16.83
N LEU A 742 -32.84 10.67 -16.13
CA LEU A 742 -33.85 11.55 -15.54
C LEU A 742 -33.55 11.93 -14.09
N LEU A 743 -33.16 10.97 -13.24
CA LEU A 743 -32.97 11.18 -11.80
C LEU A 743 -31.61 11.79 -11.44
N ASP A 744 -30.55 11.41 -12.16
CA ASP A 744 -29.17 11.83 -11.90
C ASP A 744 -28.72 12.91 -12.91
N ALA A 745 -29.65 13.77 -13.34
CA ALA A 745 -29.25 14.94 -14.10
C ALA A 745 -28.60 15.99 -13.19
N ARG A 746 -27.57 16.67 -13.69
CA ARG A 746 -26.78 17.67 -12.98
C ARG A 746 -26.89 19.03 -13.67
N ARG A 747 -26.98 20.09 -12.89
CA ARG A 747 -26.86 21.48 -13.35
C ARG A 747 -25.46 21.98 -13.02
N LEU A 748 -24.75 22.43 -14.06
CA LEU A 748 -23.43 23.03 -13.94
C LEU A 748 -23.56 24.56 -14.08
N THR A 749 -22.99 25.28 -13.12
CA THR A 749 -22.96 26.74 -13.10
C THR A 749 -21.52 27.21 -12.87
N PRO A 750 -20.93 28.03 -13.75
CA PRO A 750 -19.62 28.63 -13.53
C PRO A 750 -19.56 29.44 -12.24
N THR A 751 -18.41 29.38 -11.56
CA THR A 751 -18.07 30.15 -10.37
C THR A 751 -16.70 30.80 -10.57
N PRO A 752 -16.30 31.79 -9.75
CA PRO A 752 -14.97 32.41 -9.86
C PRO A 752 -13.80 31.42 -9.80
N ASP A 753 -13.99 30.29 -9.11
CA ASP A 753 -12.97 29.27 -8.87
C ASP A 753 -13.19 27.97 -9.67
N GLY A 754 -14.23 27.90 -10.52
CA GLY A 754 -14.56 26.70 -11.29
C GLY A 754 -16.06 26.53 -11.55
N LEU A 755 -16.67 25.48 -10.98
CA LEU A 755 -18.07 25.10 -11.18
C LEU A 755 -18.80 24.87 -9.86
N ALA A 756 -20.11 25.13 -9.86
CA ALA A 756 -21.07 24.59 -8.92
C ALA A 756 -21.88 23.50 -9.62
N VAL A 757 -21.85 22.29 -9.09
CA VAL A 757 -22.55 21.11 -9.63
C VAL A 757 -23.70 20.77 -8.69
N ALA A 758 -24.94 20.91 -9.16
CA ALA A 758 -26.14 20.65 -8.35
C ALA A 758 -27.02 19.55 -8.97
N PRO A 759 -27.71 18.73 -8.17
CA PRO A 759 -28.76 17.87 -8.69
C PRO A 759 -29.84 18.69 -9.42
N ALA A 760 -30.26 18.25 -10.60
CA ALA A 760 -31.25 18.98 -11.41
C ALA A 760 -32.63 19.05 -10.75
N LEU A 761 -32.96 18.07 -9.89
CA LEU A 761 -34.21 17.98 -9.13
C LEU A 761 -34.20 18.78 -7.82
N GLY A 762 -33.13 19.53 -7.55
CA GLY A 762 -32.96 20.31 -6.32
C GLY A 762 -32.12 19.57 -5.27
N GLY A 763 -31.36 20.37 -4.51
CA GLY A 763 -30.35 19.90 -3.57
C GLY A 763 -29.22 20.93 -3.46
N PRO A 764 -28.38 20.85 -2.42
CA PRO A 764 -27.24 21.75 -2.30
C PRO A 764 -26.25 21.52 -3.45
N PRO A 765 -25.70 22.58 -4.07
CA PRO A 765 -24.61 22.43 -5.02
C PRO A 765 -23.34 21.97 -4.31
N THR A 766 -22.56 21.13 -4.99
CA THR A 766 -21.17 20.84 -4.63
C THR A 766 -20.26 21.79 -5.40
N ALA A 767 -19.28 22.39 -4.73
CA ALA A 767 -18.26 23.21 -5.39
C ALA A 767 -17.23 22.30 -6.10
N TRP A 768 -16.80 22.70 -7.29
CA TRP A 768 -15.80 22.01 -8.07
C TRP A 768 -14.75 23.03 -8.53
N THR A 769 -13.55 22.95 -7.97
CA THR A 769 -12.47 23.88 -8.26
C THR A 769 -11.79 23.50 -9.57
N GLN A 770 -11.58 24.47 -10.45
CA GLN A 770 -10.84 24.25 -11.68
C GLN A 770 -9.34 24.23 -11.38
N THR A 771 -8.69 23.12 -11.71
CA THR A 771 -7.26 22.88 -11.40
C THR A 771 -6.37 22.99 -12.63
N ALA A 772 -6.96 22.84 -13.82
CA ALA A 772 -6.38 23.17 -15.12
C ALA A 772 -7.53 23.50 -16.10
N PRO A 773 -7.27 24.10 -17.27
CA PRO A 773 -8.28 24.30 -18.31
C PRO A 773 -9.10 23.03 -18.58
N GLY A 774 -10.39 23.04 -18.21
CA GLY A 774 -11.30 21.91 -18.40
C GLY A 774 -11.15 20.74 -17.41
N LEU A 775 -10.26 20.82 -16.41
CA LEU A 775 -10.12 19.85 -15.32
C LEU A 775 -10.64 20.41 -14.00
N TYR A 776 -11.46 19.62 -13.32
CA TYR A 776 -12.15 20.04 -12.11
C TYR A 776 -11.92 19.03 -10.98
N ARG A 777 -11.81 19.55 -9.76
CA ARG A 777 -11.73 18.79 -8.53
C ARG A 777 -12.97 19.04 -7.71
N ALA A 778 -13.72 17.99 -7.39
CA ALA A 778 -14.84 18.10 -6.46
C ALA A 778 -14.38 18.52 -5.05
N ASP A 779 -15.21 19.30 -4.36
CA ASP A 779 -14.95 19.68 -2.98
C ASP A 779 -14.70 18.46 -2.08
N GLY A 780 -13.73 18.58 -1.17
CA GLY A 780 -13.26 17.47 -0.32
C GLY A 780 -12.27 16.47 -0.96
N LEU A 781 -11.99 16.57 -2.26
CA LEU A 781 -10.91 15.80 -2.91
C LEU A 781 -9.62 16.62 -2.99
N ALA A 782 -8.48 15.95 -3.05
CA ALA A 782 -7.17 16.62 -3.19
C ALA A 782 -6.79 16.94 -4.65
N VAL A 783 -7.50 16.35 -5.62
CA VAL A 783 -7.02 16.08 -6.98
C VAL A 783 -8.17 16.11 -7.99
N ALA A 784 -7.88 16.44 -9.24
CA ALA A 784 -8.90 16.52 -10.29
C ALA A 784 -9.65 15.18 -10.47
N SER A 785 -10.97 15.25 -10.37
CA SER A 785 -11.91 14.12 -10.41
C SER A 785 -13.02 14.33 -11.45
N GLY A 786 -12.85 15.33 -12.31
CA GLY A 786 -13.79 15.66 -13.37
C GLY A 786 -13.12 16.39 -14.51
N ALA A 787 -13.72 16.26 -15.69
CA ALA A 787 -13.27 16.98 -16.87
C ALA A 787 -14.45 17.36 -17.74
N THR A 788 -14.35 18.50 -18.41
CA THR A 788 -15.20 18.82 -19.55
C THR A 788 -14.45 18.50 -20.84
N PHE A 789 -15.12 17.83 -21.77
CA PHE A 789 -14.51 17.40 -23.02
C PHE A 789 -15.53 17.44 -24.16
N GLN A 790 -15.02 17.49 -25.39
CA GLN A 790 -15.84 17.46 -26.59
C GLN A 790 -15.91 16.03 -27.12
N ALA A 791 -17.10 15.43 -27.09
CA ALA A 791 -17.31 14.10 -27.67
C ALA A 791 -18.72 13.97 -28.25
N GLY A 792 -18.89 14.40 -29.51
CA GLY A 792 -20.21 14.52 -30.13
C GLY A 792 -21.08 15.64 -29.54
N GLY A 793 -20.47 16.54 -28.76
CA GLY A 793 -21.09 17.66 -28.03
C GLY A 793 -20.36 17.97 -26.71
N ASP A 794 -20.86 18.95 -25.95
CA ASP A 794 -20.37 19.27 -24.59
C ASP A 794 -20.66 18.12 -23.62
N ALA A 795 -19.61 17.47 -23.14
CA ALA A 795 -19.68 16.41 -22.16
C ALA A 795 -18.95 16.79 -20.87
N PHE A 796 -19.47 16.30 -19.75
CA PHE A 796 -18.87 16.45 -18.44
C PHE A 796 -18.65 15.05 -17.84
N TRP A 797 -17.43 14.77 -17.40
CA TRP A 797 -17.10 13.55 -16.67
C TRP A 797 -17.04 13.87 -15.19
N ALA A 798 -17.70 13.06 -14.37
CA ALA A 798 -17.60 13.10 -12.92
C ALA A 798 -17.87 11.72 -12.33
N ASP A 799 -17.13 11.35 -11.29
CA ASP A 799 -17.39 10.18 -10.46
C ASP A 799 -17.40 8.84 -11.22
N GLY A 800 -16.58 8.69 -12.27
CA GLY A 800 -16.57 7.47 -13.09
C GLY A 800 -17.69 7.41 -14.13
N GLU A 801 -18.50 8.46 -14.23
CA GLU A 801 -19.61 8.58 -15.17
C GLU A 801 -19.44 9.80 -16.06
N SER A 802 -20.15 9.78 -17.18
CA SER A 802 -20.18 10.88 -18.12
C SER A 802 -21.59 11.37 -18.31
N TYR A 803 -21.68 12.67 -18.48
CA TYR A 803 -22.91 13.40 -18.63
C TYR A 803 -22.87 14.17 -19.93
N ARG A 804 -23.97 14.14 -20.68
CA ARG A 804 -24.11 14.96 -21.89
C ARG A 804 -25.02 16.15 -21.62
N ARG A 805 -24.69 17.29 -22.22
CA ARG A 805 -25.56 18.46 -22.19
C ARG A 805 -26.89 18.17 -22.86
N VAL A 806 -27.99 18.62 -22.24
CA VAL A 806 -29.35 18.54 -22.77
C VAL A 806 -30.09 19.85 -22.58
N SER A 807 -31.10 20.10 -23.42
CA SER A 807 -31.97 21.27 -23.25
C SER A 807 -32.95 21.03 -22.11
N ALA A 808 -33.26 22.08 -21.34
CA ALA A 808 -34.29 22.01 -20.30
C ALA A 808 -35.64 21.54 -20.85
N TRP A 809 -35.99 21.92 -22.08
CA TRP A 809 -37.19 21.46 -22.77
C TRP A 809 -37.21 19.96 -23.00
N SER A 810 -36.12 19.38 -23.49
CA SER A 810 -36.03 17.92 -23.71
C SER A 810 -36.13 17.14 -22.40
N TRP A 811 -35.45 17.61 -21.35
CA TRP A 811 -35.40 16.94 -20.07
C TRP A 811 -36.74 17.03 -19.32
N TRP A 812 -37.31 18.24 -19.17
CA TRP A 812 -38.63 18.41 -18.57
C TRP A 812 -39.76 17.82 -19.43
N GLY A 813 -39.61 17.77 -20.74
CA GLY A 813 -40.56 17.11 -21.65
C GLY A 813 -40.69 15.62 -21.35
N ARG A 814 -39.57 14.92 -21.11
CA ARG A 814 -39.59 13.50 -20.71
C ARG A 814 -40.18 13.29 -19.31
N TRP A 815 -39.86 14.16 -18.35
CA TRP A 815 -40.50 14.16 -17.03
C TRP A 815 -42.02 14.36 -17.12
N THR A 816 -42.45 15.31 -17.96
CA THR A 816 -43.87 15.60 -18.18
C THR A 816 -44.56 14.41 -18.85
N ALA A 817 -43.95 13.81 -19.87
CA ALA A 817 -44.48 12.62 -20.52
C ALA A 817 -44.62 11.44 -19.53
N LEU A 818 -43.60 11.20 -18.71
CA LEU A 818 -43.62 10.14 -17.70
C LEU A 818 -44.67 10.43 -16.61
N ALA A 819 -44.66 11.62 -16.00
CA ALA A 819 -45.58 11.97 -14.92
C ALA A 819 -47.04 11.99 -15.39
N SER A 820 -47.33 12.62 -16.54
CA SER A 820 -48.68 12.63 -17.11
C SER A 820 -49.14 11.23 -17.53
N GLY A 821 -48.25 10.42 -18.10
CA GLY A 821 -48.55 9.03 -18.44
C GLY A 821 -48.83 8.15 -17.22
N LEU A 822 -48.09 8.33 -16.12
CA LEU A 822 -48.32 7.61 -14.86
C LEU A 822 -49.61 8.05 -14.16
N LEU A 823 -49.92 9.35 -14.15
CA LEU A 823 -51.20 9.86 -13.65
C LEU A 823 -52.38 9.33 -14.46
N ALA A 824 -52.25 9.34 -15.80
CA ALA A 824 -53.23 8.73 -16.69
C ALA A 824 -53.37 7.22 -16.44
N ALA A 825 -52.26 6.51 -16.26
CA ALA A 825 -52.27 5.08 -15.96
C ALA A 825 -52.93 4.74 -14.62
N ALA A 826 -52.79 5.59 -13.60
CA ALA A 826 -53.48 5.45 -12.32
C ALA A 826 -54.98 5.79 -12.41
N ALA A 827 -55.35 6.77 -13.25
CA ALA A 827 -56.73 7.15 -13.48
C ALA A 827 -57.51 6.16 -14.36
N ALA A 828 -56.83 5.47 -15.28
CA ALA A 828 -57.48 4.60 -16.26
C ALA A 828 -58.31 3.45 -15.66
N PRO A 829 -57.87 2.72 -14.62
CA PRO A 829 -58.69 1.70 -13.94
C PRO A 829 -59.91 2.29 -13.22
N LEU A 830 -59.78 3.48 -12.63
CA LEU A 830 -60.88 4.18 -11.95
C LEU A 830 -61.95 4.64 -12.96
N LEU A 831 -61.51 5.15 -14.10
CA LEU A 831 -62.39 5.57 -15.19
C LEU A 831 -63.02 4.38 -15.92
N TRP A 832 -62.29 3.26 -16.04
CA TRP A 832 -62.87 1.99 -16.47
C TRP A 832 -64.00 1.54 -15.54
N LEU A 833 -63.78 1.57 -14.22
CA LEU A 833 -64.80 1.22 -13.23
C LEU A 833 -66.04 2.13 -13.37
N LEU A 834 -65.84 3.43 -13.56
CA LEU A 834 -66.93 4.37 -13.84
C LEU A 834 -67.71 4.01 -15.12
N VAL A 835 -67.02 3.67 -16.21
CA VAL A 835 -67.65 3.26 -17.48
C VAL A 835 -68.45 1.96 -17.31
N VAL A 836 -67.98 1.02 -16.48
CA VAL A 836 -68.70 -0.22 -16.16
C VAL A 836 -69.98 0.06 -15.37
N LEU A 837 -69.94 1.00 -14.43
CA LEU A 837 -71.04 1.33 -13.51
C LEU A 837 -72.11 2.26 -14.13
N VAL A 838 -71.77 3.00 -15.20
CA VAL A 838 -72.67 3.98 -15.85
C VAL A 838 -73.18 3.46 -17.20
N PRO A 839 -74.44 2.98 -17.31
CA PRO A 839 -74.94 2.26 -18.49
C PRO A 839 -74.81 3.01 -19.85
N PRO A 840 -75.04 4.33 -19.93
CA PRO A 840 -74.85 5.08 -21.19
C PRO A 840 -73.39 5.11 -21.66
N LEU A 841 -72.42 5.11 -20.73
CA LEU A 841 -71.00 5.06 -21.06
C LEU A 841 -70.58 3.64 -21.44
N ARG A 842 -71.17 2.63 -20.80
CA ARG A 842 -70.88 1.21 -21.05
C ARG A 842 -71.14 0.79 -22.49
N SER A 843 -72.29 1.14 -23.05
CA SER A 843 -72.65 0.77 -24.44
C SER A 843 -71.72 1.43 -25.47
N ALA A 844 -71.17 2.60 -25.15
CA ALA A 844 -70.33 3.37 -26.05
C ALA A 844 -68.83 3.10 -25.89
N LEU A 845 -68.33 2.85 -24.68
CA LEU A 845 -66.90 2.98 -24.34
C LEU A 845 -66.30 1.78 -23.60
N LEU A 846 -67.07 0.73 -23.29
CA LEU A 846 -66.58 -0.39 -22.47
C LEU A 846 -65.27 -1.02 -23.01
N LEU A 847 -65.23 -1.34 -24.31
CA LEU A 847 -64.04 -1.94 -24.94
C LEU A 847 -62.80 -1.03 -24.87
N PRO A 848 -62.83 0.23 -25.37
CA PRO A 848 -61.67 1.10 -25.29
C PRO A 848 -61.28 1.44 -23.84
N ALA A 849 -62.24 1.63 -22.93
CA ALA A 849 -61.95 1.88 -21.51
C ALA A 849 -61.28 0.68 -20.83
N THR A 850 -61.68 -0.55 -21.18
CA THR A 850 -61.06 -1.78 -20.66
C THR A 850 -59.62 -1.90 -21.16
N ALA A 851 -59.38 -1.65 -22.44
CA ALA A 851 -58.05 -1.69 -23.03
C ALA A 851 -57.12 -0.62 -22.41
N LEU A 852 -57.62 0.61 -22.19
CA LEU A 852 -56.85 1.66 -21.51
C LEU A 852 -56.62 1.36 -20.02
N GLY A 853 -57.58 0.78 -19.31
CA GLY A 853 -57.40 0.34 -17.92
C GLY A 853 -56.31 -0.73 -17.80
N LEU A 854 -56.30 -1.73 -18.70
CA LEU A 854 -55.26 -2.75 -18.76
C LEU A 854 -53.88 -2.16 -19.11
N ALA A 855 -53.83 -1.25 -20.08
CA ALA A 855 -52.61 -0.53 -20.41
C ALA A 855 -52.07 0.26 -19.21
N GLY A 856 -52.96 0.88 -18.42
CA GLY A 856 -52.60 1.65 -17.23
C GLY A 856 -52.00 0.78 -16.15
N LEU A 857 -52.66 -0.34 -15.82
CA LEU A 857 -52.13 -1.33 -14.87
C LEU A 857 -50.78 -1.89 -15.32
N ALA A 858 -50.65 -2.26 -16.60
CA ALA A 858 -49.39 -2.76 -17.15
C ALA A 858 -48.26 -1.72 -17.04
N LEU A 859 -48.53 -0.45 -17.36
CA LEU A 859 -47.54 0.63 -17.25
C LEU A 859 -47.11 0.87 -15.79
N LEU A 860 -48.06 0.85 -14.84
CA LEU A 860 -47.76 0.97 -13.41
C LEU A 860 -46.95 -0.20 -12.88
N VAL A 861 -47.24 -1.43 -13.31
CA VAL A 861 -46.46 -2.63 -12.95
C VAL A 861 -45.04 -2.53 -13.51
N LEU A 862 -44.89 -2.08 -14.77
CA LEU A 862 -43.58 -1.94 -15.40
C LEU A 862 -42.70 -0.90 -14.68
N VAL A 863 -43.22 0.31 -14.46
CA VAL A 863 -42.47 1.39 -13.82
C VAL A 863 -42.30 1.12 -12.32
N GLY A 864 -43.36 0.71 -11.63
CA GLY A 864 -43.34 0.38 -10.21
C GLY A 864 -42.44 -0.81 -9.89
N GLY A 865 -42.40 -1.82 -10.76
CA GLY A 865 -41.48 -2.95 -10.65
C GLY A 865 -40.02 -2.53 -10.78
N PHE A 866 -39.70 -1.60 -11.69
CA PHE A 866 -38.34 -1.04 -11.82
C PHE A 866 -37.94 -0.13 -10.65
N VAL A 867 -38.86 0.70 -10.16
CA VAL A 867 -38.60 1.55 -8.98
C VAL A 867 -38.43 0.67 -7.73
N GLY A 868 -39.29 -0.32 -7.52
CA GLY A 868 -39.18 -1.28 -6.43
C GLY A 868 -37.90 -2.11 -6.50
N PHE A 869 -37.51 -2.53 -7.70
CA PHE A 869 -36.21 -3.14 -7.97
C PHE A 869 -35.06 -2.24 -7.53
N HIS A 870 -35.15 -0.95 -7.84
CA HIS A 870 -34.12 0.02 -7.53
C HIS A 870 -33.98 0.29 -6.03
N LEU A 871 -35.11 0.44 -5.33
CA LEU A 871 -35.15 0.64 -3.89
C LEU A 871 -34.75 -0.62 -3.09
N GLY A 872 -34.92 -1.81 -3.67
CA GLY A 872 -34.56 -3.09 -3.04
C GLY A 872 -33.06 -3.31 -2.84
N GLY A 873 -32.21 -2.73 -3.69
CA GLY A 873 -30.77 -2.47 -3.46
C GLY A 873 -29.82 -3.66 -3.19
N ASP A 874 -30.32 -4.87 -2.96
CA ASP A 874 -29.51 -6.06 -2.68
C ASP A 874 -29.26 -6.91 -3.93
N LEU A 875 -28.13 -7.62 -3.96
CA LEU A 875 -27.79 -8.52 -5.08
C LEU A 875 -28.86 -9.60 -5.28
N SER A 876 -29.57 -9.99 -4.21
CA SER A 876 -30.62 -11.00 -4.28
C SER A 876 -31.82 -10.55 -5.14
N THR A 877 -32.17 -9.26 -5.11
CA THR A 877 -33.24 -8.71 -5.96
C THR A 877 -32.80 -8.66 -7.43
N ILE A 878 -31.54 -8.38 -7.71
CA ILE A 878 -30.96 -8.40 -9.07
C ILE A 878 -30.96 -9.83 -9.63
N ALA A 879 -30.48 -10.80 -8.85
CA ALA A 879 -30.49 -12.20 -9.25
C ALA A 879 -31.91 -12.73 -9.49
N ARG A 880 -32.91 -12.31 -8.69
CA ARG A 880 -34.32 -12.68 -8.90
C ARG A 880 -34.87 -12.21 -10.25
N LEU A 881 -34.48 -11.03 -10.73
CA LEU A 881 -34.92 -10.53 -12.03
C LEU A 881 -34.18 -11.18 -13.20
N GLY A 882 -32.92 -11.56 -13.01
CA GLY A 882 -32.16 -12.25 -14.07
C GLY A 882 -32.56 -13.71 -14.29
N ARG A 883 -33.39 -14.31 -13.42
CA ARG A 883 -33.93 -15.67 -13.60
C ARG A 883 -35.32 -15.61 -14.22
N VAL A 884 -35.62 -16.56 -15.11
CA VAL A 884 -37.00 -16.77 -15.58
C VAL A 884 -37.87 -17.19 -14.38
N GLY A 885 -38.90 -16.39 -14.08
CA GLY A 885 -39.73 -16.57 -12.88
C GLY A 885 -40.84 -15.52 -12.80
N PRO A 886 -41.67 -15.54 -11.74
CA PRO A 886 -42.87 -14.70 -11.68
C PRO A 886 -42.59 -13.21 -11.84
N ALA A 887 -41.55 -12.68 -11.20
CA ALA A 887 -41.22 -11.25 -11.27
C ALA A 887 -40.75 -10.85 -12.68
N SER A 888 -39.81 -11.60 -13.26
CA SER A 888 -39.26 -11.32 -14.58
C SER A 888 -40.31 -11.51 -15.69
N LEU A 889 -41.10 -12.58 -15.63
CA LEU A 889 -42.23 -12.81 -16.55
C LEU A 889 -43.32 -11.74 -16.41
N THR A 890 -43.58 -11.25 -15.19
CA THR A 890 -44.54 -10.14 -14.98
C THR A 890 -44.04 -8.85 -15.64
N LEU A 891 -42.75 -8.53 -15.52
CA LEU A 891 -42.17 -7.36 -16.20
C LEU A 891 -42.20 -7.50 -17.72
N LEU A 892 -41.86 -8.68 -18.26
CA LEU A 892 -41.98 -8.96 -19.69
C LEU A 892 -43.42 -8.79 -20.16
N ALA A 893 -44.37 -9.46 -19.50
CA ALA A 893 -45.79 -9.40 -19.85
C ALA A 893 -46.31 -7.96 -19.77
N ALA A 894 -45.96 -7.20 -18.73
CA ALA A 894 -46.33 -5.79 -18.60
C ALA A 894 -45.73 -4.94 -19.73
N SER A 895 -44.46 -5.17 -20.10
CA SER A 895 -43.79 -4.44 -21.19
C SER A 895 -44.42 -4.68 -22.56
N VAL A 896 -44.99 -5.86 -22.79
CA VAL A 896 -45.69 -6.21 -24.04
C VAL A 896 -47.16 -5.77 -24.00
N LEU A 897 -47.83 -5.96 -22.86
CA LEU A 897 -49.24 -5.64 -22.69
C LEU A 897 -49.50 -4.14 -22.74
N ALA A 898 -48.64 -3.32 -22.15
CA ALA A 898 -48.80 -1.86 -22.14
C ALA A 898 -48.98 -1.25 -23.54
N PRO A 899 -48.06 -1.45 -24.52
CA PRO A 899 -48.22 -0.91 -25.87
C PRO A 899 -49.39 -1.53 -26.64
N LEU A 900 -49.63 -2.85 -26.51
CA LEU A 900 -50.71 -3.53 -27.24
C LEU A 900 -52.10 -3.11 -26.76
N ALA A 901 -52.32 -3.08 -25.44
CA ALA A 901 -53.58 -2.65 -24.86
C ALA A 901 -53.85 -1.16 -25.13
N LEU A 902 -52.79 -0.33 -25.13
CA LEU A 902 -52.90 1.07 -25.48
C LEU A 902 -53.31 1.28 -26.95
N ALA A 903 -52.68 0.54 -27.88
CA ALA A 903 -53.05 0.57 -29.30
C ALA A 903 -54.50 0.11 -29.52
N ALA A 904 -54.93 -0.96 -28.85
CA ALA A 904 -56.31 -1.42 -28.89
C ALA A 904 -57.30 -0.37 -28.35
N GLY A 905 -56.93 0.34 -27.28
CA GLY A 905 -57.71 1.45 -26.74
C GLY A 905 -57.87 2.59 -27.74
N LEU A 906 -56.77 3.03 -28.37
CA LEU A 906 -56.77 4.08 -29.40
C LEU A 906 -57.59 3.68 -30.63
N LEU A 907 -57.42 2.45 -31.13
CA LEU A 907 -58.21 1.92 -32.25
C LEU A 907 -59.70 1.82 -31.91
N GLY A 908 -60.04 1.44 -30.68
CA GLY A 908 -61.42 1.42 -30.20
C GLY A 908 -62.06 2.80 -30.09
N LEU A 909 -61.26 3.85 -29.86
CA LEU A 909 -61.71 5.25 -29.82
C LEU A 909 -61.79 5.90 -31.21
N ALA A 910 -61.02 5.44 -32.20
CA ALA A 910 -60.93 6.07 -33.52
C ALA A 910 -62.29 6.24 -34.26
N PRO A 911 -63.20 5.23 -34.30
CA PRO A 911 -64.53 5.41 -34.90
C PRO A 911 -65.41 6.44 -34.17
N ARG A 912 -65.03 6.81 -32.95
CA ARG A 912 -65.80 7.67 -32.04
C ARG A 912 -65.19 9.07 -31.92
N TYR A 913 -64.33 9.47 -32.85
CA TYR A 913 -63.61 10.76 -32.83
C TYR A 913 -64.50 12.01 -32.80
N ARG A 914 -65.82 11.92 -32.95
CA ARG A 914 -66.74 13.07 -32.76
C ARG A 914 -67.39 13.10 -31.38
N SER A 915 -67.23 12.04 -30.57
CA SER A 915 -67.74 11.97 -29.20
C SER A 915 -66.84 12.74 -28.25
N ARG A 916 -67.43 13.66 -27.47
CA ARG A 916 -66.73 14.38 -26.40
C ARG A 916 -66.12 13.44 -25.36
N ALA A 917 -66.82 12.35 -25.03
CA ALA A 917 -66.33 11.36 -24.08
C ALA A 917 -65.16 10.52 -24.64
N ALA A 918 -65.20 10.18 -25.94
CA ALA A 918 -64.08 9.48 -26.58
C ALA A 918 -62.84 10.39 -26.70
N TRP A 919 -63.03 11.67 -27.01
CA TRP A 919 -61.96 12.68 -26.97
C TRP A 919 -61.37 12.86 -25.58
N ALA A 920 -62.21 12.91 -24.54
CA ALA A 920 -61.75 13.03 -23.16
C ALA A 920 -60.89 11.82 -22.74
N LEU A 921 -61.28 10.60 -23.12
CA LEU A 921 -60.46 9.39 -22.87
C LEU A 921 -59.16 9.41 -23.70
N ALA A 922 -59.21 9.81 -24.96
CA ALA A 922 -58.03 9.89 -25.81
C ALA A 922 -57.02 10.94 -25.29
N ALA A 923 -57.47 12.17 -25.02
CA ALA A 923 -56.63 13.27 -24.58
C ALA A 923 -56.19 13.15 -23.12
N GLY A 924 -57.07 12.64 -22.24
CA GLY A 924 -56.81 12.55 -20.80
C GLY A 924 -56.07 11.28 -20.38
N LEU A 925 -56.16 10.19 -21.15
CA LEU A 925 -55.53 8.91 -20.79
C LEU A 925 -54.60 8.38 -21.88
N ALA A 926 -55.13 8.16 -23.09
CA ALA A 926 -54.41 7.40 -24.11
C ALA A 926 -53.16 8.12 -24.63
N LEU A 927 -53.25 9.42 -24.93
CA LEU A 927 -52.11 10.20 -25.45
C LEU A 927 -50.99 10.39 -24.41
N PRO A 928 -51.26 10.74 -23.13
CA PRO A 928 -50.23 10.77 -22.10
C PRO A 928 -49.55 9.42 -21.89
N MET A 929 -50.33 8.32 -21.85
CA MET A 929 -49.77 6.97 -21.73
C MET A 929 -48.96 6.58 -22.97
N ALA A 930 -49.35 7.01 -24.17
CA ALA A 930 -48.58 6.81 -25.40
C ALA A 930 -47.24 7.53 -25.35
N ALA A 931 -47.21 8.77 -24.86
CA ALA A 931 -45.96 9.50 -24.67
C ALA A 931 -45.02 8.78 -23.69
N ALA A 932 -45.54 8.25 -22.57
CA ALA A 932 -44.75 7.44 -21.65
C ALA A 932 -44.28 6.11 -22.27
N VAL A 933 -45.13 5.38 -22.99
CA VAL A 933 -44.75 4.13 -23.67
C VAL A 933 -43.67 4.38 -24.73
N VAL A 934 -43.80 5.43 -25.55
CA VAL A 934 -42.78 5.81 -26.54
C VAL A 934 -41.47 6.17 -25.85
N LEU A 935 -41.52 6.90 -24.72
CA LEU A 935 -40.34 7.20 -23.93
C LEU A 935 -39.64 5.92 -23.45
N LEU A 936 -40.37 4.99 -22.82
CA LEU A 936 -39.81 3.73 -22.31
C LEU A 936 -39.33 2.80 -23.44
N TRP A 937 -39.98 2.82 -24.59
CA TRP A 937 -39.52 2.08 -25.77
C TRP A 937 -38.23 2.69 -26.33
N SER A 938 -38.19 4.01 -26.54
CA SER A 938 -36.99 4.70 -27.05
C SER A 938 -35.75 4.51 -26.17
N SER A 939 -35.97 4.16 -24.90
CA SER A 939 -34.93 3.90 -23.93
C SER A 939 -34.52 2.42 -23.79
N GLY A 940 -35.14 1.53 -24.56
CA GLY A 940 -34.83 0.09 -24.57
C GLY A 940 -35.49 -0.70 -23.44
N MET A 941 -36.46 -0.15 -22.71
CA MET A 941 -37.21 -0.91 -21.69
C MET A 941 -38.35 -1.75 -22.25
N ILE A 942 -38.82 -1.45 -23.46
CA ILE A 942 -39.91 -2.19 -24.10
C ILE A 942 -39.35 -2.82 -25.39
N PRO A 943 -39.36 -4.16 -25.51
CA PRO A 943 -39.74 -5.15 -24.48
C PRO A 943 -38.68 -5.29 -23.37
N CYS A 944 -39.13 -5.62 -22.15
CA CYS A 944 -38.25 -5.84 -21.00
C CYS A 944 -37.90 -7.32 -20.88
N VAL A 945 -36.69 -7.72 -21.28
CA VAL A 945 -36.16 -9.06 -21.07
C VAL A 945 -34.99 -8.97 -20.09
N SER A 946 -35.22 -9.33 -18.82
CA SER A 946 -34.24 -9.14 -17.75
C SER A 946 -33.24 -10.30 -17.60
N TRP A 947 -33.50 -11.44 -18.23
CA TRP A 947 -32.72 -12.68 -18.14
C TRP A 947 -31.88 -13.03 -19.39
N ALA A 948 -31.92 -12.17 -20.42
CA ALA A 948 -31.19 -12.37 -21.66
C ALA A 948 -29.71 -11.97 -21.55
#